data_AF-A0A2U0S1U6-F1
#
_entry.id   AF-A0A2U0S1U6-F1
#
_cell.length_a   1.000
_cell.length_b   1.000
_cell.length_c   1.000
_cell.angle_alpha   90.00
_cell.angle_beta   90.00
_cell.angle_gamma   90.00
#
_symmetry.space_group_name_H-M   'P 1'
#
loop_
_entity.id
_entity.type
_entity.pdbx_description
1 polymer ?
#
loop_
_entity_poly.entity_id
_entity_poly.type
_entity_poly.pdbx_seq_one_letter_code
_entity_poly.pdbx_strand_id
1 'polypeptide(L)'
;IKFVGLAIITFLCTTVFLTLVVPIAAQDLHTSDQDTGSVPLPDGVTPDITIKTDIYLSFRPNPVGLNQIFLVNIWNDPGPSYARFFRDYRIILEKPDGTQTTITMNSYPADGTAWFEYIADMVGEWKIKFIFDGGYFPPGKYTVPEFEGSRSGYTEEYTKSVYYLPDSTDWQSLTVTEELVAPWPEEGPPTDYWTRPVSPENRDWYPILGNYPWNGPARDGPEWDAQHPDTNRRWNQRQRFTPYVQAPDSAHGVWRQLEGIAGIMGGDYGGSSQTSGGNTPSIIYAGRCYDSLTRVVDGQSQSVWTCYDLRTGEVYWEYPGVSAPSYIEYSEGGVSVPGGSSRTVSVSLVRIGGGSLQKFDPTTGRMTLDVDLPSNFRSTEYYMNGYAVSTQIISDEDNDFRLINWTTAGSARNFADRVMSNITFPLDTLGQSRDWNENLCFVIRETNAWDPNGLKPISGFPYVDITVDGGTGIRHGHRMICADLITGELLYDVTYDDEPYSAAQAPYSQSVHISENGKLALLLRRGYFNFYNSRTGELLYQSETMDYPWDEPAFGAYTIASAYGNIYWGAYSGVYAFDWDTGDIVWKYEQTALSQFETPYTNEDGVTVYSWNGGVQVADGKVFWENDEHTPSQPYTRGWGIHCIDAFTGEGIWNITSQMTPGAIADGYLTADCDYDGYTYVFGKGQSETTVTGPDIAVPKGTALTIKGTVLDLSPAQPGTPCVSAESMATQMEYLHFQQPIGGLWGDEIIKGVPVTLTAIGSDGSCVDIGTTITSGYYGTFGFAWTPEQEGSYEIVASFAGDESYGSSGASTFVTVGPAAAAGGTIEPESLISTELAIALAVVAVAVIVVVGFLVLKKRQ
;
A
#
# COMPACT_ATOMS: atom_id res chain seq x y z
N ILE A 1 12.21 21.83 35.07
CA ILE A 1 12.48 20.46 34.55
C ILE A 1 11.98 20.32 33.11
N LYS A 2 10.73 20.67 32.77
CA LYS A 2 10.23 20.69 31.37
C LYS A 2 11.01 21.60 30.40
N PHE A 3 11.46 22.78 30.85
CA PHE A 3 12.27 23.70 30.02
C PHE A 3 13.72 23.24 29.78
N VAL A 4 14.26 22.39 30.67
CA VAL A 4 15.65 21.88 30.53
C VAL A 4 15.67 20.62 29.66
N GLY A 5 14.60 19.81 29.69
CA GLY A 5 14.43 18.68 28.78
C GLY A 5 14.30 19.11 27.31
N LEU A 6 13.50 20.15 27.04
CA LEU A 6 13.31 20.66 25.67
C LEU A 6 14.62 21.23 25.10
N ALA A 7 15.36 22.03 25.90
CA ALA A 7 16.65 22.59 25.46
C ALA A 7 17.73 21.52 25.24
N ILE A 8 17.74 20.44 26.02
CA ILE A 8 18.69 19.33 25.85
C ILE A 8 18.35 18.49 24.62
N ILE A 9 17.07 18.28 24.30
CA ILE A 9 16.63 17.61 23.07
C ILE A 9 17.00 18.46 21.84
N THR A 10 16.74 19.78 21.87
CA THR A 10 17.16 20.68 20.78
C THR A 10 18.68 20.71 20.60
N PHE A 11 19.47 20.67 21.69
CA PHE A 11 20.93 20.67 21.62
C PHE A 11 21.52 19.33 21.12
N LEU A 12 20.89 18.20 21.47
CA LEU A 12 21.25 16.86 20.97
C LEU A 12 20.90 16.69 19.49
N CYS A 13 19.74 17.19 19.04
CA CYS A 13 19.40 17.23 17.62
C CYS A 13 20.43 18.08 16.83
N THR A 14 20.81 19.27 17.32
CA THR A 14 21.81 20.11 16.62
C THR A 14 23.22 19.52 16.57
N THR A 15 23.61 18.65 17.50
CA THR A 15 24.97 18.08 17.53
C THR A 15 25.12 16.83 16.68
N VAL A 16 24.04 16.13 16.33
CA VAL A 16 24.05 15.04 15.34
C VAL A 16 24.17 15.60 13.91
N PHE A 17 23.57 16.77 13.62
CA PHE A 17 23.65 17.44 12.32
C PHE A 17 24.98 18.18 12.03
N LEU A 18 25.86 18.36 13.04
CA LEU A 18 27.17 19.01 12.88
C LEU A 18 28.31 18.02 12.61
N THR A 19 28.00 16.76 12.31
CA THR A 19 28.98 15.91 11.62
C THR A 19 29.29 16.59 10.29
N LEU A 20 30.58 16.67 9.94
CA LEU A 20 31.03 17.19 8.65
C LEU A 20 30.37 16.36 7.54
N VAL A 21 29.19 16.79 7.08
CA VAL A 21 28.55 16.30 5.88
C VAL A 21 29.44 16.80 4.74
N VAL A 22 30.35 15.93 4.31
CA VAL A 22 30.93 16.07 2.99
C VAL A 22 29.74 15.94 2.05
N PRO A 23 29.41 16.94 1.21
CA PRO A 23 28.37 16.77 0.21
C PRO A 23 28.69 15.51 -0.57
N ILE A 24 27.77 14.55 -0.58
CA ILE A 24 27.93 13.32 -1.35
C ILE A 24 27.91 13.77 -2.81
N ALA A 25 29.08 13.82 -3.43
CA ALA A 25 29.18 13.98 -4.88
C ALA A 25 28.69 12.65 -5.48
N ALA A 26 27.47 12.63 -6.00
CA ALA A 26 26.84 11.46 -6.60
C ALA A 26 27.43 11.07 -7.98
N GLN A 27 28.53 11.70 -8.41
CA GLN A 27 29.16 11.50 -9.71
C GLN A 27 30.61 11.08 -9.56
N ASP A 28 30.89 9.80 -9.80
CA ASP A 28 32.22 9.38 -10.23
C ASP A 28 32.44 9.90 -11.65
N LEU A 29 33.47 10.74 -11.82
CA LEU A 29 33.87 11.30 -13.11
C LEU A 29 34.17 10.17 -14.11
N HIS A 30 33.32 10.06 -15.14
CA HIS A 30 33.52 9.16 -16.28
C HIS A 30 34.88 9.45 -16.94
N THR A 31 35.82 8.51 -16.83
CA THR A 31 37.18 8.62 -17.40
C THR A 31 37.52 7.37 -18.23
N SER A 32 36.72 7.08 -19.26
CA SER A 32 37.09 6.09 -20.30
C SER A 32 37.62 6.78 -21.56
N ASP A 33 38.58 6.14 -22.23
CA ASP A 33 39.21 6.60 -23.48
C ASP A 33 38.25 6.67 -24.70
N GLN A 34 37.01 6.22 -24.55
CA GLN A 34 35.88 6.53 -25.43
C GLN A 34 34.84 7.28 -24.62
N ASP A 35 34.69 8.55 -24.96
CA ASP A 35 33.85 9.50 -24.26
C ASP A 35 32.40 9.39 -24.76
N THR A 36 31.49 8.95 -23.90
CA THR A 36 30.07 8.77 -24.22
C THR A 36 29.19 9.99 -23.94
N GLY A 37 29.79 11.10 -23.48
CA GLY A 37 29.09 12.33 -23.20
C GLY A 37 28.79 13.15 -24.46
N SER A 38 27.72 13.94 -24.42
CA SER A 38 27.44 14.90 -25.49
C SER A 38 28.58 15.91 -25.66
N VAL A 39 28.70 16.48 -26.85
CA VAL A 39 29.60 17.61 -27.14
C VAL A 39 28.82 18.80 -27.68
N PRO A 40 29.37 20.03 -27.69
CA PRO A 40 28.77 21.13 -28.42
C PRO A 40 28.67 20.81 -29.91
N LEU A 41 27.59 21.27 -30.57
CA LEU A 41 27.44 21.11 -32.02
C LEU A 41 28.61 21.81 -32.73
N PRO A 42 29.46 21.11 -33.49
CA PRO A 42 30.61 21.75 -34.12
C PRO A 42 30.19 22.73 -35.23
N ASP A 43 30.92 23.84 -35.34
CA ASP A 43 30.65 24.87 -36.36
C ASP A 43 30.57 24.28 -37.78
N GLY A 44 29.46 24.56 -38.48
CA GLY A 44 29.24 24.11 -39.85
C GLY A 44 28.80 22.64 -40.00
N VAL A 45 28.63 21.90 -38.91
CA VAL A 45 28.02 20.56 -38.92
C VAL A 45 26.49 20.68 -38.93
N THR A 46 25.85 19.97 -39.86
CA THR A 46 24.39 19.76 -39.85
C THR A 46 24.13 18.37 -39.27
N PRO A 47 23.41 18.25 -38.15
CA PRO A 47 23.08 16.95 -37.58
C PRO A 47 22.11 16.20 -38.52
N ASP A 48 22.18 14.87 -38.52
CA ASP A 48 21.25 14.04 -39.29
C ASP A 48 19.82 14.14 -38.69
N ILE A 49 19.73 14.29 -37.37
CA ILE A 49 18.48 14.45 -36.63
C ILE A 49 18.60 15.58 -35.59
N THR A 50 17.53 16.37 -35.44
CA THR A 50 17.38 17.37 -34.38
C THR A 50 16.21 17.00 -33.47
N ILE A 51 16.39 17.17 -32.16
CA ILE A 51 15.38 16.87 -31.13
C ILE A 51 15.07 18.13 -30.34
N LYS A 52 13.78 18.44 -30.19
CA LYS A 52 13.31 19.40 -29.21
C LYS A 52 13.41 18.77 -27.81
N THR A 53 14.11 19.44 -26.92
CA THR A 53 14.20 19.09 -25.51
C THR A 53 13.18 19.84 -24.69
N ASP A 54 12.66 19.16 -23.68
CA ASP A 54 11.90 19.76 -22.60
C ASP A 54 12.62 19.40 -21.28
N ILE A 55 13.10 20.40 -20.56
CA ILE A 55 13.85 20.18 -19.31
C ILE A 55 13.03 20.53 -18.07
N TYR A 56 13.28 19.80 -17.00
CA TYR A 56 12.51 19.88 -15.76
C TYR A 56 13.44 20.05 -14.55
N LEU A 57 12.90 20.73 -13.55
CA LEU A 57 13.53 21.09 -12.29
C LEU A 57 12.48 20.96 -11.18
N SER A 58 12.85 20.21 -10.15
CA SER A 58 12.11 20.06 -8.90
C SER A 58 13.07 20.22 -7.71
N PHE A 59 12.57 20.69 -6.58
CA PHE A 59 13.35 20.75 -5.34
C PHE A 59 12.45 20.69 -4.11
N ARG A 60 13.00 20.15 -3.02
CA ARG A 60 12.27 19.99 -1.75
C ARG A 60 13.20 19.69 -0.56
N PRO A 61 12.74 19.95 0.69
CA PRO A 61 11.44 20.52 1.04
C PRO A 61 11.29 21.98 0.60
N ASN A 62 10.06 22.44 0.38
CA ASN A 62 9.72 23.85 0.15
C ASN A 62 8.40 24.15 0.91
N PRO A 63 8.42 24.95 2.00
CA PRO A 63 9.58 25.67 2.55
C PRO A 63 10.64 24.76 3.17
N VAL A 64 11.85 25.29 3.40
CA VAL A 64 12.96 24.62 4.10
C VAL A 64 13.49 25.49 5.24
N GLY A 65 13.94 24.88 6.34
CA GLY A 65 14.53 25.62 7.45
C GLY A 65 15.98 26.05 7.24
N LEU A 66 16.40 27.11 7.92
CA LEU A 66 17.78 27.60 7.91
C LEU A 66 18.77 26.50 8.34
N ASN A 67 19.82 26.32 7.53
CA ASN A 67 20.83 25.26 7.64
C ASN A 67 20.30 23.82 7.44
N GLN A 68 19.10 23.63 6.89
CA GLN A 68 18.66 22.32 6.42
C GLN A 68 19.09 22.08 4.97
N ILE A 69 19.20 20.81 4.61
CA ILE A 69 19.47 20.37 3.24
C ILE A 69 18.15 20.37 2.47
N PHE A 70 18.19 20.82 1.21
CA PHE A 70 17.17 20.53 0.22
C PHE A 70 17.78 19.77 -0.96
N LEU A 71 16.99 18.86 -1.52
CA LEU A 71 17.30 18.08 -2.70
C LEU A 71 16.87 18.87 -3.95
N VAL A 72 17.69 18.87 -4.99
CA VAL A 72 17.38 19.39 -6.31
C VAL A 72 17.44 18.25 -7.32
N ASN A 73 16.36 18.03 -8.06
CA ASN A 73 16.24 17.07 -9.14
C ASN A 73 16.10 17.80 -10.47
N ILE A 74 16.81 17.33 -11.49
CA ILE A 74 16.76 17.86 -12.85
C ILE A 74 16.77 16.72 -13.87
N TRP A 75 16.09 16.90 -14.99
CA TRP A 75 16.11 15.94 -16.09
C TRP A 75 15.73 16.58 -17.42
N ASN A 76 16.00 15.86 -18.51
CA ASN A 76 15.64 16.24 -19.87
C ASN A 76 14.80 15.14 -20.51
N ASP A 77 13.69 15.50 -21.14
CA ASP A 77 12.89 14.61 -21.96
C ASP A 77 12.83 15.10 -23.42
N PRO A 78 13.12 14.25 -24.43
CA PRO A 78 13.61 12.87 -24.31
C PRO A 78 15.02 12.76 -23.72
N GLY A 79 15.23 11.76 -22.86
CA GLY A 79 16.57 11.36 -22.40
C GLY A 79 17.46 10.83 -23.54
N PRO A 80 18.78 10.73 -23.31
CA PRO A 80 19.71 10.18 -24.29
C PRO A 80 19.51 8.66 -24.44
N SER A 81 20.21 8.04 -25.39
CA SER A 81 20.19 6.58 -25.47
C SER A 81 21.01 5.92 -24.35
N TYR A 82 20.85 4.61 -24.14
CA TYR A 82 21.36 3.92 -22.94
C TYR A 82 22.85 4.13 -22.67
N ALA A 83 23.69 4.04 -23.71
CA ALA A 83 25.13 4.22 -23.57
C ALA A 83 25.60 5.70 -23.56
N ARG A 84 24.71 6.69 -23.59
CA ARG A 84 25.01 8.13 -23.72
C ARG A 84 24.54 8.92 -22.50
N PHE A 85 25.19 10.05 -22.22
CA PHE A 85 24.78 11.02 -21.19
C PHE A 85 24.98 12.46 -21.66
N PHE A 86 24.25 13.41 -21.07
CA PHE A 86 24.38 14.83 -21.36
C PHE A 86 25.45 15.50 -20.49
N ARG A 87 26.17 16.44 -21.09
CA ARG A 87 27.19 17.24 -20.39
C ARG A 87 26.70 18.61 -19.98
N ASP A 88 27.38 19.12 -18.97
CA ASP A 88 27.40 20.54 -18.62
C ASP A 88 26.00 21.11 -18.32
N TYR A 89 25.15 20.34 -17.65
CA TYR A 89 23.93 20.88 -17.03
C TYR A 89 24.30 22.01 -16.07
N ARG A 90 23.62 23.16 -16.19
CA ARG A 90 23.87 24.33 -15.35
C ARG A 90 22.67 24.65 -14.49
N ILE A 91 22.87 24.70 -13.19
CA ILE A 91 21.85 25.06 -12.20
C ILE A 91 22.28 26.35 -11.52
N ILE A 92 21.45 27.38 -11.60
CA ILE A 92 21.71 28.69 -11.02
C ILE A 92 20.84 28.85 -9.77
N LEU A 93 21.50 29.10 -8.63
CA LEU A 93 20.88 29.42 -7.35
C LEU A 93 21.11 30.91 -7.06
N GLU A 94 20.06 31.71 -7.00
CA GLU A 94 20.08 33.11 -6.56
C GLU A 94 19.55 33.21 -5.13
N LYS A 95 20.40 33.72 -4.22
CA LYS A 95 20.05 33.96 -2.82
C LYS A 95 19.23 35.25 -2.65
N PRO A 96 18.54 35.44 -1.51
CA PRO A 96 17.77 36.67 -1.22
C PRO A 96 18.58 37.98 -1.31
N ASP A 97 19.90 37.91 -1.11
CA ASP A 97 20.81 39.07 -1.23
C ASP A 97 21.27 39.38 -2.67
N GLY A 98 20.82 38.57 -3.64
CA GLY A 98 21.19 38.65 -5.06
C GLY A 98 22.47 37.89 -5.43
N THR A 99 23.13 37.20 -4.48
CA THR A 99 24.31 36.38 -4.78
C THR A 99 23.91 35.15 -5.57
N GLN A 100 24.56 34.90 -6.71
CA GLN A 100 24.33 33.72 -7.54
C GLN A 100 25.45 32.69 -7.41
N THR A 101 25.06 31.42 -7.34
CA THR A 101 25.97 30.27 -7.45
C THR A 101 25.54 29.42 -8.64
N THR A 102 26.48 29.03 -9.49
CA THR A 102 26.23 28.08 -10.57
C THR A 102 26.85 26.74 -10.25
N ILE A 103 26.04 25.69 -10.31
CA ILE A 103 26.47 24.30 -10.21
C ILE A 103 26.50 23.72 -11.63
N THR A 104 27.56 23.00 -11.95
CA THR A 104 27.70 22.30 -13.24
C THR A 104 27.89 20.81 -12.99
N MET A 105 27.11 19.99 -13.69
CA MET A 105 27.16 18.53 -13.57
C MET A 105 26.76 17.85 -14.88
N ASN A 106 27.04 16.55 -15.01
CA ASN A 106 26.55 15.74 -16.14
C ASN A 106 25.19 15.11 -15.79
N SER A 107 24.46 14.58 -16.77
CA SER A 107 23.33 13.69 -16.50
C SER A 107 23.82 12.27 -16.21
N TYR A 108 22.96 11.44 -15.62
CA TYR A 108 23.07 10.00 -15.67
C TYR A 108 22.85 9.49 -17.09
N PRO A 109 23.46 8.34 -17.46
CA PRO A 109 23.21 7.70 -18.74
C PRO A 109 21.74 7.26 -18.90
N ALA A 110 21.28 7.16 -20.14
CA ALA A 110 19.94 6.72 -20.53
C ALA A 110 18.77 7.66 -20.19
N ASP A 111 18.56 8.00 -18.93
CA ASP A 111 17.36 8.75 -18.52
C ASP A 111 17.57 10.27 -18.56
N GLY A 112 18.82 10.75 -18.67
CA GLY A 112 19.11 12.18 -18.71
C GLY A 112 18.83 12.89 -17.38
N THR A 113 18.69 12.14 -16.28
CA THR A 113 18.42 12.70 -14.95
C THR A 113 19.70 13.15 -14.24
N ALA A 114 19.59 14.03 -13.26
CA ALA A 114 20.66 14.40 -12.35
C ALA A 114 20.08 14.96 -11.06
N TRP A 115 20.81 14.84 -9.94
CA TRP A 115 20.37 15.41 -8.67
C TRP A 115 21.55 15.79 -7.78
N PHE A 116 21.33 16.74 -6.87
CA PHE A 116 22.29 17.11 -5.84
C PHE A 116 21.59 17.67 -4.59
N GLU A 117 22.29 17.66 -3.47
CA GLU A 117 21.86 18.27 -2.21
C GLU A 117 22.54 19.63 -2.00
N TYR A 118 21.82 20.58 -1.40
CA TYR A 118 22.35 21.90 -1.06
C TYR A 118 21.85 22.38 0.31
N ILE A 119 22.65 23.17 1.03
CA ILE A 119 22.31 23.69 2.36
C ILE A 119 21.69 25.08 2.22
N ALA A 120 20.47 25.26 2.74
CA ALA A 120 19.78 26.55 2.79
C ALA A 120 20.39 27.46 3.88
N ASP A 121 21.44 28.20 3.54
CA ASP A 121 22.26 28.97 4.49
C ASP A 121 21.81 30.44 4.72
N MET A 122 20.67 30.85 4.15
CA MET A 122 20.15 32.21 4.24
C MET A 122 18.62 32.23 4.23
N VAL A 123 17.99 32.86 5.22
CA VAL A 123 16.53 33.04 5.29
C VAL A 123 16.05 33.99 4.19
N GLY A 124 14.92 33.64 3.56
CA GLY A 124 14.28 34.44 2.52
C GLY A 124 13.91 33.61 1.29
N GLU A 125 13.47 34.29 0.23
CA GLU A 125 13.13 33.67 -1.05
C GLU A 125 14.38 33.50 -1.91
N TRP A 126 14.72 32.25 -2.21
CA TRP A 126 15.75 31.86 -3.18
C TRP A 126 15.11 31.62 -4.53
N LYS A 127 15.87 31.79 -5.61
CA LYS A 127 15.43 31.42 -6.96
C LYS A 127 16.36 30.39 -7.57
N ILE A 128 15.78 29.37 -8.20
CA ILE A 128 16.50 28.25 -8.82
C ILE A 128 16.11 28.17 -10.29
N LYS A 129 17.10 27.95 -11.17
CA LYS A 129 16.88 27.77 -12.60
C LYS A 129 17.82 26.72 -13.18
N PHE A 130 17.29 25.84 -14.02
CA PHE A 130 18.05 24.84 -14.78
C PHE A 130 18.21 25.28 -16.24
N ILE A 131 19.40 25.11 -16.80
CA ILE A 131 19.76 25.43 -18.18
C ILE A 131 20.51 24.25 -18.80
N PHE A 132 20.05 23.85 -19.99
CA PHE A 132 20.73 22.91 -20.88
C PHE A 132 21.11 23.63 -22.18
N ASP A 133 22.40 23.74 -22.48
CA ASP A 133 22.90 24.49 -23.65
C ASP A 133 22.84 23.66 -24.97
N GLY A 134 22.17 22.50 -24.95
CA GLY A 134 22.10 21.56 -26.06
C GLY A 134 23.21 20.50 -26.02
N GLY A 135 23.00 19.39 -26.74
CA GLY A 135 23.93 18.26 -26.74
C GLY A 135 23.98 17.55 -28.09
N TYR A 136 25.16 17.49 -28.70
CA TYR A 136 25.40 16.79 -29.96
C TYR A 136 26.09 15.45 -29.73
N PHE A 137 25.58 14.40 -30.38
CA PHE A 137 26.17 13.07 -30.42
C PHE A 137 26.50 12.69 -31.88
N PRO A 138 27.78 12.53 -32.24
CA PRO A 138 28.15 12.04 -33.57
C PRO A 138 27.79 10.55 -33.76
N PRO A 139 27.74 10.05 -35.02
CA PRO A 139 27.64 8.62 -35.27
C PRO A 139 28.87 7.92 -34.70
N GLY A 140 28.71 6.72 -34.15
CA GLY A 140 29.82 6.00 -33.55
C GLY A 140 29.40 4.93 -32.55
N LYS A 141 30.41 4.33 -31.91
CA LYS A 141 30.26 3.34 -30.86
C LYS A 141 30.36 3.98 -29.49
N TYR A 142 29.38 3.71 -28.65
CA TYR A 142 29.27 4.24 -27.29
C TYR A 142 29.31 3.05 -26.35
N THR A 143 30.29 3.03 -25.44
CA THR A 143 30.50 1.91 -24.53
C THR A 143 30.26 2.37 -23.10
N VAL A 144 29.37 1.69 -22.39
CA VAL A 144 29.14 1.91 -20.97
C VAL A 144 30.45 1.60 -20.22
N PRO A 145 31.00 2.56 -19.45
CA PRO A 145 32.28 2.33 -18.79
C PRO A 145 32.19 1.22 -17.74
N GLU A 146 33.34 0.65 -17.35
CA GLU A 146 33.37 -0.45 -16.40
C GLU A 146 33.04 0.02 -14.97
N PHE A 147 31.85 -0.32 -14.46
CA PHE A 147 31.38 0.00 -13.09
C PHE A 147 30.63 -1.17 -12.44
N GLU A 148 30.42 -1.12 -11.11
CA GLU A 148 29.52 -2.06 -10.40
C GLU A 148 28.06 -1.84 -10.86
N GLY A 149 27.63 -2.61 -11.84
CA GLY A 149 26.29 -2.55 -12.43
C GLY A 149 26.09 -3.63 -13.48
N SER A 150 24.84 -3.91 -13.86
CA SER A 150 24.49 -5.12 -14.63
C SER A 150 25.02 -5.18 -16.08
N ARG A 151 25.68 -4.11 -16.59
CA ARG A 151 26.07 -3.97 -18.02
C ARG A 151 27.40 -3.25 -18.29
N SER A 152 28.30 -3.25 -17.31
CA SER A 152 29.69 -2.85 -17.48
C SER A 152 30.29 -3.39 -18.80
N GLY A 153 30.77 -2.50 -19.69
CA GLY A 153 31.36 -2.87 -20.98
C GLY A 153 30.38 -3.09 -22.15
N TYR A 154 29.09 -2.80 -21.99
CA TYR A 154 28.11 -2.86 -23.08
C TYR A 154 28.32 -1.75 -24.11
N THR A 155 28.37 -2.08 -25.40
CA THR A 155 28.56 -1.12 -26.52
C THR A 155 27.35 -1.07 -27.44
N GLU A 156 26.90 0.15 -27.74
CA GLU A 156 25.90 0.45 -28.77
C GLU A 156 26.55 1.17 -29.96
N GLU A 157 26.06 0.92 -31.18
CA GLU A 157 26.55 1.55 -32.40
C GLU A 157 25.43 2.34 -33.07
N TYR A 158 25.70 3.61 -33.37
CA TYR A 158 24.75 4.53 -33.99
C TYR A 158 25.27 5.01 -35.33
N THR A 159 24.47 4.88 -36.39
CA THR A 159 24.87 5.23 -37.76
C THR A 159 24.55 6.68 -38.16
N LYS A 160 23.78 7.40 -37.33
CA LYS A 160 23.38 8.80 -37.54
C LYS A 160 23.78 9.65 -36.33
N SER A 161 24.01 10.93 -36.59
CA SER A 161 24.22 11.96 -35.58
C SER A 161 22.90 12.50 -35.06
N VAL A 162 22.91 13.00 -33.82
CA VAL A 162 21.74 13.66 -33.24
C VAL A 162 22.15 14.90 -32.47
N TYR A 163 21.35 15.96 -32.59
CA TYR A 163 21.47 17.18 -31.81
C TYR A 163 20.21 17.44 -30.98
N TYR A 164 20.37 17.49 -29.67
CA TYR A 164 19.36 17.96 -28.72
C TYR A 164 19.46 19.47 -28.61
N LEU A 165 18.34 20.16 -28.83
CA LEU A 165 18.27 21.61 -28.78
C LEU A 165 18.55 22.15 -27.35
N PRO A 166 18.97 23.41 -27.21
CA PRO A 166 19.07 24.06 -25.91
C PRO A 166 17.70 24.36 -25.32
N ASP A 167 17.59 24.33 -23.98
CA ASP A 167 16.39 24.71 -23.24
C ASP A 167 16.73 25.29 -21.85
N SER A 168 15.76 25.98 -21.22
CA SER A 168 15.90 26.51 -19.87
C SER A 168 14.56 26.54 -19.15
N THR A 169 14.52 26.11 -17.89
CA THR A 169 13.32 26.28 -17.04
C THR A 169 13.07 27.75 -16.75
N ASP A 170 11.85 28.09 -16.35
CA ASP A 170 11.60 29.35 -15.66
C ASP A 170 12.29 29.37 -14.28
N TRP A 171 12.37 30.57 -13.68
CA TRP A 171 12.82 30.72 -12.30
C TRP A 171 11.75 30.20 -11.36
N GLN A 172 12.15 29.30 -10.46
CA GLN A 172 11.29 28.76 -9.41
C GLN A 172 11.73 29.25 -8.03
N SER A 173 10.79 29.44 -7.11
CA SER A 173 11.05 30.01 -5.79
C SER A 173 11.13 28.96 -4.69
N LEU A 174 12.20 29.00 -3.89
CA LEU A 174 12.37 28.23 -2.66
C LEU A 174 12.24 29.17 -1.45
N THR A 175 11.34 28.87 -0.54
CA THR A 175 11.16 29.65 0.69
C THR A 175 12.02 29.08 1.82
N VAL A 176 12.97 29.87 2.33
CA VAL A 176 13.78 29.49 3.50
C VAL A 176 13.29 30.21 4.75
N THR A 177 12.94 29.45 5.79
CA THR A 177 12.40 29.94 7.07
C THR A 177 13.38 29.73 8.23
N GLU A 178 13.19 30.44 9.34
CA GLU A 178 13.92 30.17 10.60
C GLU A 178 13.48 28.86 11.25
N GLU A 179 12.22 28.45 11.06
CA GLU A 179 11.67 27.21 11.59
C GLU A 179 12.17 26.01 10.77
N LEU A 180 12.60 24.96 11.48
CA LEU A 180 13.04 23.70 10.86
C LEU A 180 11.81 22.88 10.44
N VAL A 181 11.87 22.30 9.25
CA VAL A 181 10.94 21.26 8.80
C VAL A 181 11.29 19.95 9.51
N ALA A 182 10.31 19.31 10.13
CA ALA A 182 10.52 18.06 10.85
C ALA A 182 10.69 16.87 9.87
N PRO A 183 11.71 16.01 10.08
CA PRO A 183 11.77 14.72 9.41
C PRO A 183 10.70 13.77 9.99
N TRP A 184 10.56 12.58 9.41
CA TRP A 184 9.74 11.53 9.97
C TRP A 184 10.16 11.21 11.42
N PRO A 185 9.21 11.10 12.37
CA PRO A 185 9.54 10.85 13.77
C PRO A 185 10.06 9.41 13.97
N GLU A 186 11.19 9.26 14.66
CA GLU A 186 11.71 7.95 15.06
C GLU A 186 11.36 7.70 16.53
N GLU A 187 10.38 6.82 16.79
CA GLU A 187 9.92 6.52 18.16
C GLU A 187 10.86 5.58 18.94
N GLY A 188 11.77 4.91 18.24
CA GLY A 188 12.62 3.87 18.77
C GLY A 188 11.96 2.48 18.68
N PRO A 189 12.74 1.40 18.90
CA PRO A 189 12.20 0.04 18.92
C PRO A 189 11.17 -0.14 20.06
N PRO A 190 10.18 -1.01 19.87
CA PRO A 190 9.09 -1.21 20.80
C PRO A 190 9.61 -1.78 22.11
N THR A 191 9.07 -1.28 23.22
CA THR A 191 9.39 -1.77 24.56
C THR A 191 8.39 -2.79 25.10
N ASP A 192 7.28 -3.01 24.37
CA ASP A 192 6.22 -3.96 24.70
C ASP A 192 6.08 -5.03 23.59
N TYR A 193 5.04 -5.85 23.65
CA TYR A 193 4.74 -6.88 22.67
C TYR A 193 4.69 -6.33 21.24
N TRP A 194 5.37 -7.01 20.32
CA TRP A 194 5.43 -6.69 18.90
C TRP A 194 5.36 -7.98 18.06
N THR A 195 4.92 -7.87 16.81
CA THR A 195 4.67 -9.00 15.89
C THR A 195 5.59 -8.96 14.67
N ARG A 196 5.63 -10.05 13.89
CA ARG A 196 6.29 -10.09 12.58
C ARG A 196 5.25 -10.47 11.51
N PRO A 197 5.48 -10.10 10.24
CA PRO A 197 6.54 -9.22 9.73
C PRO A 197 6.47 -7.79 10.29
N VAL A 198 7.57 -7.04 10.15
CA VAL A 198 7.67 -5.66 10.63
C VAL A 198 7.66 -4.77 9.42
N SER A 199 6.71 -3.83 9.38
CA SER A 199 6.55 -2.90 8.28
C SER A 199 7.81 -2.03 8.09
N PRO A 200 8.21 -1.68 6.85
CA PRO A 200 9.22 -0.66 6.56
C PRO A 200 8.93 0.70 7.20
N GLU A 201 7.70 0.96 7.64
CA GLU A 201 7.35 2.13 8.45
C GLU A 201 8.18 2.23 9.75
N ASN A 202 8.55 1.08 10.32
CA ASN A 202 9.29 0.93 11.57
C ASN A 202 10.78 0.68 11.34
N ARG A 203 11.43 1.50 10.50
CA ARG A 203 12.84 1.32 10.06
C ARG A 203 13.82 1.21 11.23
N ASP A 204 13.56 1.95 12.30
CA ASP A 204 14.35 2.02 13.53
C ASP A 204 14.26 0.75 14.40
N TRP A 205 13.36 -0.18 14.08
CA TRP A 205 13.27 -1.47 14.78
C TRP A 205 14.40 -2.43 14.40
N TYR A 206 15.14 -2.20 13.31
CA TYR A 206 16.20 -3.10 12.82
C TYR A 206 17.16 -3.66 13.90
N PRO A 207 17.53 -2.93 14.99
CA PRO A 207 18.42 -3.46 16.02
C PRO A 207 17.85 -4.65 16.79
N ILE A 208 16.54 -4.90 16.69
CA ILE A 208 15.84 -6.02 17.34
C ILE A 208 15.34 -7.08 16.34
N LEU A 209 15.60 -6.92 15.03
CA LEU A 209 15.06 -7.76 13.95
C LEU A 209 15.98 -8.86 13.40
N GLY A 210 16.68 -9.61 14.25
CA GLY A 210 17.68 -10.59 13.81
C GLY A 210 17.13 -11.93 13.32
N ASN A 211 18.01 -12.68 12.64
CA ASN A 211 17.76 -14.00 12.05
C ASN A 211 18.61 -15.08 12.75
N TYR A 212 18.15 -16.35 12.73
CA TYR A 212 18.93 -17.46 13.27
C TYR A 212 18.94 -18.68 12.33
N PRO A 213 20.12 -19.27 12.05
CA PRO A 213 21.47 -18.80 12.43
C PRO A 213 21.92 -17.59 11.61
N TRP A 214 22.65 -16.64 12.23
CA TRP A 214 23.22 -15.48 11.51
C TRP A 214 24.62 -15.78 10.98
N ASN A 215 24.74 -15.98 9.66
CA ASN A 215 26.02 -16.21 8.95
C ASN A 215 26.39 -15.03 8.03
N GLY A 216 25.91 -13.82 8.34
CA GLY A 216 25.89 -12.65 7.44
C GLY A 216 27.25 -12.15 6.95
N PRO A 217 27.26 -11.07 6.13
CA PRO A 217 28.50 -10.46 5.65
C PRO A 217 29.30 -10.01 6.88
N ALA A 218 30.59 -10.35 6.93
CA ALA A 218 31.47 -9.82 7.97
C ALA A 218 31.35 -8.29 7.99
N ARG A 219 30.87 -7.71 9.11
CA ARG A 219 30.69 -6.26 9.22
C ARG A 219 31.89 -5.65 9.90
N ASP A 220 32.56 -4.73 9.21
CA ASP A 220 33.65 -3.91 9.72
C ASP A 220 33.19 -2.45 9.80
N GLY A 221 33.37 -1.77 10.94
CA GLY A 221 33.06 -0.34 11.06
C GLY A 221 32.84 0.14 12.50
N PRO A 222 32.91 1.46 12.76
CA PRO A 222 32.72 2.04 14.09
C PRO A 222 31.35 1.73 14.72
N GLU A 223 30.30 1.64 13.90
CA GLU A 223 28.94 1.34 14.36
C GLU A 223 28.81 -0.07 14.94
N TRP A 224 29.41 -1.07 14.28
CA TRP A 224 29.43 -2.44 14.79
C TRP A 224 30.16 -2.53 16.13
N ASP A 225 31.34 -1.91 16.24
CA ASP A 225 32.12 -1.92 17.47
C ASP A 225 31.39 -1.17 18.60
N ALA A 226 30.60 -0.14 18.27
CA ALA A 226 29.79 0.60 19.25
C ALA A 226 28.57 -0.21 19.74
N GLN A 227 27.86 -0.90 18.84
CA GLN A 227 26.67 -1.69 19.18
C GLN A 227 27.00 -3.05 19.79
N HIS A 228 28.11 -3.67 19.37
CA HIS A 228 28.52 -5.03 19.76
C HIS A 228 30.01 -5.08 20.14
N PRO A 229 30.44 -4.32 21.17
CA PRO A 229 31.85 -4.24 21.56
C PRO A 229 32.41 -5.61 21.97
N ASP A 230 33.69 -5.83 21.70
CA ASP A 230 34.44 -7.06 22.04
C ASP A 230 33.87 -8.36 21.45
N THR A 231 33.04 -8.27 20.42
CA THR A 231 32.52 -9.42 19.67
C THR A 231 33.32 -9.69 18.40
N ASN A 232 33.33 -10.94 17.92
CA ASN A 232 33.97 -11.25 16.65
C ASN A 232 33.07 -10.82 15.49
N ARG A 233 33.62 -10.00 14.61
CA ARG A 233 32.97 -9.48 13.40
C ARG A 233 32.62 -10.56 12.36
N ARG A 234 33.16 -11.76 12.52
CA ARG A 234 32.92 -12.91 11.63
C ARG A 234 32.28 -14.04 12.39
N TRP A 235 31.24 -14.61 11.79
CA TRP A 235 30.57 -15.77 12.35
C TRP A 235 31.54 -16.94 12.53
N ASN A 236 31.43 -17.59 13.70
CA ASN A 236 32.08 -18.85 13.99
C ASN A 236 31.11 -19.70 14.81
N GLN A 237 30.95 -20.97 14.41
CA GLN A 237 30.10 -21.96 15.07
C GLN A 237 30.31 -22.06 16.60
N ARG A 238 31.48 -21.69 17.12
CA ARG A 238 31.78 -21.71 18.56
C ARG A 238 31.34 -20.47 19.34
N GLN A 239 31.08 -19.34 18.69
CA GLN A 239 30.81 -18.08 19.37
C GLN A 239 29.38 -17.96 19.89
N ARG A 240 28.42 -18.64 19.25
CA ARG A 240 27.00 -18.67 19.64
C ARG A 240 26.40 -17.27 19.89
N PHE A 241 26.94 -16.26 19.23
CA PHE A 241 26.44 -14.89 19.24
C PHE A 241 25.53 -14.69 18.03
N THR A 242 24.35 -14.12 18.25
CA THR A 242 23.41 -13.73 17.19
C THR A 242 23.20 -12.22 17.36
N PRO A 243 23.69 -11.38 16.44
CA PRO A 243 23.49 -9.93 16.54
C PRO A 243 22.04 -9.56 16.20
N TYR A 244 21.66 -8.33 16.57
CA TYR A 244 20.36 -7.74 16.25
C TYR A 244 19.13 -8.51 16.78
N VAL A 245 19.27 -9.32 17.84
CA VAL A 245 18.13 -10.01 18.49
C VAL A 245 18.03 -9.60 19.96
N GLN A 246 16.81 -9.58 20.50
CA GLN A 246 16.57 -9.48 21.94
C GLN A 246 16.46 -10.88 22.55
N ALA A 247 17.08 -11.08 23.71
CA ALA A 247 16.92 -12.29 24.53
C ALA A 247 15.85 -12.05 25.61
N PRO A 248 15.15 -13.09 26.10
CA PRO A 248 14.12 -12.91 27.12
C PRO A 248 14.73 -12.44 28.45
N ASP A 249 14.26 -11.31 28.97
CA ASP A 249 14.66 -10.78 30.30
C ASP A 249 13.92 -11.44 31.48
N SER A 250 12.95 -12.32 31.20
CA SER A 250 12.20 -13.06 32.22
C SER A 250 11.94 -14.51 31.82
N ALA A 251 11.73 -15.39 32.80
CA ALA A 251 11.45 -16.81 32.60
C ALA A 251 9.99 -17.09 32.16
N HIS A 252 9.31 -16.14 31.50
CA HIS A 252 7.92 -16.29 31.11
C HIS A 252 7.78 -17.32 29.97
N GLY A 253 7.02 -18.39 30.21
CA GLY A 253 6.72 -19.40 29.20
C GLY A 253 5.51 -18.98 28.37
N VAL A 254 5.74 -18.53 27.13
CA VAL A 254 4.69 -18.08 26.20
C VAL A 254 3.80 -19.24 25.74
N TRP A 255 4.40 -20.42 25.50
CA TRP A 255 3.69 -21.67 25.17
C TRP A 255 4.58 -22.88 25.50
N ARG A 256 4.01 -24.10 25.47
CA ARG A 256 4.76 -25.37 25.59
C ARG A 256 4.15 -26.45 24.71
N GLN A 257 4.99 -27.30 24.12
CA GLN A 257 4.58 -28.45 23.32
C GLN A 257 5.26 -29.72 23.84
N LEU A 258 4.52 -30.84 23.87
CA LEU A 258 5.07 -32.14 24.24
C LEU A 258 5.57 -32.86 22.97
N GLU A 259 6.88 -32.89 22.77
CA GLU A 259 7.50 -33.50 21.58
C GLU A 259 8.14 -34.87 21.83
N GLY A 260 8.49 -35.16 23.08
CA GLY A 260 9.02 -36.45 23.50
C GLY A 260 8.42 -36.82 24.86
N ILE A 261 7.96 -38.06 24.99
CA ILE A 261 7.49 -38.57 26.28
C ILE A 261 8.73 -38.84 27.15
N ALA A 262 8.89 -38.00 28.17
CA ALA A 262 9.93 -38.10 29.19
C ALA A 262 9.30 -37.92 30.57
N GLY A 263 10.02 -38.30 31.63
CA GLY A 263 9.55 -38.21 33.01
C GLY A 263 9.52 -39.56 33.72
N ILE A 264 8.95 -39.60 34.92
CA ILE A 264 8.95 -40.79 35.78
C ILE A 264 7.97 -41.84 35.22
N MET A 265 8.45 -43.07 35.03
CA MET A 265 7.68 -44.16 34.39
C MET A 265 6.58 -44.76 35.29
N GLY A 266 6.71 -44.62 36.62
CA GLY A 266 5.72 -45.09 37.60
C GLY A 266 5.68 -46.62 37.81
N GLY A 267 4.97 -47.08 38.83
CA GLY A 267 4.77 -48.51 39.13
C GLY A 267 6.04 -49.26 39.55
N ASP A 268 6.28 -50.42 38.94
CA ASP A 268 7.40 -51.33 39.23
C ASP A 268 8.80 -50.70 38.99
N TYR A 269 8.85 -49.58 38.26
CA TYR A 269 10.08 -48.84 37.96
C TYR A 269 10.39 -47.69 38.95
N GLY A 270 9.55 -47.48 39.98
CA GLY A 270 9.83 -46.54 41.07
C GLY A 270 10.15 -45.11 40.61
N GLY A 271 11.28 -44.55 41.07
CA GLY A 271 11.75 -43.21 40.70
C GLY A 271 12.53 -43.14 39.38
N SER A 272 12.61 -44.25 38.63
CA SER A 272 13.31 -44.26 37.34
C SER A 272 12.57 -43.42 36.30
N SER A 273 13.31 -42.56 35.63
CA SER A 273 12.80 -41.67 34.60
C SER A 273 13.17 -42.16 33.21
N GLN A 274 12.25 -42.01 32.27
CA GLN A 274 12.53 -42.06 30.84
C GLN A 274 13.03 -40.67 30.44
N THR A 275 14.20 -40.59 29.80
CA THR A 275 14.69 -39.35 29.20
C THR A 275 14.44 -39.41 27.70
N SER A 276 13.67 -38.46 27.21
CA SER A 276 13.46 -38.18 25.79
C SER A 276 13.69 -36.68 25.59
N GLY A 277 14.35 -36.28 24.50
CA GLY A 277 14.58 -34.87 24.17
C GLY A 277 13.46 -34.34 23.28
N GLY A 278 12.99 -33.12 23.54
CA GLY A 278 12.26 -32.35 22.53
C GLY A 278 13.22 -31.86 21.43
N ASN A 279 12.68 -31.53 20.28
CA ASN A 279 13.37 -30.85 19.19
C ASN A 279 13.22 -29.33 19.36
N THR A 280 14.03 -28.57 18.63
CA THR A 280 13.88 -27.11 18.50
C THR A 280 14.09 -26.74 17.03
N PRO A 281 13.41 -25.72 16.50
CA PRO A 281 13.50 -25.38 15.08
C PRO A 281 14.93 -25.06 14.68
N SER A 282 15.33 -25.55 13.50
CA SER A 282 16.69 -25.38 12.97
C SER A 282 16.91 -24.01 12.30
N ILE A 283 15.82 -23.38 11.86
CA ILE A 283 15.80 -22.06 11.22
C ILE A 283 14.60 -21.28 11.76
N ILE A 284 14.84 -20.00 12.06
CA ILE A 284 13.78 -19.02 12.33
C ILE A 284 13.97 -17.86 11.35
N TYR A 285 12.95 -17.60 10.55
CA TYR A 285 12.94 -16.53 9.57
C TYR A 285 11.55 -15.87 9.50
N ALA A 286 11.52 -14.54 9.54
CA ALA A 286 10.29 -13.74 9.51
C ALA A 286 9.22 -14.15 10.55
N GLY A 287 9.62 -14.57 11.75
CA GLY A 287 8.68 -14.99 12.81
C GLY A 287 8.15 -16.42 12.64
N ARG A 288 8.61 -17.14 11.62
CA ARG A 288 8.25 -18.53 11.36
C ARG A 288 9.39 -19.48 11.74
N CYS A 289 9.03 -20.56 12.41
CA CYS A 289 9.89 -21.68 12.72
C CYS A 289 9.81 -22.73 11.62
N TYR A 290 10.97 -23.22 11.18
CA TYR A 290 11.06 -24.29 10.20
C TYR A 290 11.72 -25.51 10.82
N ASP A 291 10.98 -26.61 10.85
CA ASP A 291 11.44 -27.87 11.41
C ASP A 291 11.01 -29.07 10.56
N SER A 292 11.76 -30.17 10.69
CA SER A 292 11.44 -31.45 10.07
C SER A 292 10.87 -32.38 11.12
N LEU A 293 9.54 -32.47 11.15
CA LEU A 293 8.83 -33.27 12.14
C LEU A 293 8.44 -34.62 11.53
N THR A 294 8.64 -35.69 12.28
CA THR A 294 8.10 -37.00 11.88
C THR A 294 6.60 -37.00 12.16
N ARG A 295 5.80 -37.20 11.11
CA ARG A 295 4.34 -37.28 11.17
C ARG A 295 3.86 -38.50 10.39
N VAL A 296 2.71 -39.03 10.79
CA VAL A 296 2.06 -40.12 10.06
C VAL A 296 1.07 -39.52 9.08
N VAL A 297 1.34 -39.67 7.80
CA VAL A 297 0.44 -39.27 6.70
C VAL A 297 0.14 -40.55 5.92
N ASP A 298 -1.14 -40.83 5.67
CA ASP A 298 -1.61 -42.06 5.01
C ASP A 298 -1.07 -43.37 5.62
N GLY A 299 -0.87 -43.39 6.94
CA GLY A 299 -0.41 -44.57 7.69
C GLY A 299 1.10 -44.85 7.60
N GLN A 300 1.88 -43.97 6.97
CA GLN A 300 3.34 -44.04 6.97
C GLN A 300 3.99 -42.85 7.67
N SER A 301 5.00 -43.12 8.50
CA SER A 301 5.84 -42.07 9.07
C SER A 301 6.67 -41.44 7.97
N GLN A 302 6.43 -40.18 7.68
CA GLN A 302 7.23 -39.38 6.76
C GLN A 302 7.68 -38.09 7.42
N SER A 303 8.82 -37.59 6.96
CA SER A 303 9.31 -36.27 7.35
C SER A 303 8.39 -35.24 6.70
N VAL A 304 7.67 -34.48 7.52
CA VAL A 304 6.81 -33.40 7.07
C VAL A 304 7.55 -32.10 7.34
N TRP A 305 7.80 -31.35 6.27
CA TRP A 305 8.33 -30.00 6.41
C TRP A 305 7.21 -29.14 6.99
N THR A 306 7.43 -28.69 8.21
CA THR A 306 6.42 -27.99 9.00
C THR A 306 6.90 -26.57 9.21
N CYS A 307 6.02 -25.62 8.89
CA CYS A 307 6.22 -24.22 9.21
C CYS A 307 5.17 -23.82 10.25
N TYR A 308 5.62 -23.23 11.35
CA TYR A 308 4.73 -22.78 12.42
C TYR A 308 5.18 -21.43 12.99
N ASP A 309 4.24 -20.72 13.60
CA ASP A 309 4.46 -19.41 14.22
C ASP A 309 5.35 -19.55 15.46
N LEU A 310 6.39 -18.72 15.56
CA LEU A 310 7.33 -18.72 16.69
C LEU A 310 6.67 -18.32 18.02
N ARG A 311 5.66 -17.45 17.99
CA ARG A 311 5.00 -16.86 19.14
C ARG A 311 3.75 -17.63 19.57
N THR A 312 3.02 -18.24 18.65
CA THR A 312 1.76 -18.94 18.96
C THR A 312 1.88 -20.48 18.87
N GLY A 313 2.84 -21.00 18.11
CA GLY A 313 2.94 -22.43 17.80
C GLY A 313 1.91 -22.91 16.77
N GLU A 314 1.14 -22.00 16.16
CA GLU A 314 0.18 -22.31 15.10
C GLU A 314 0.91 -22.79 13.84
N VAL A 315 0.48 -23.93 13.30
CA VAL A 315 1.05 -24.48 12.06
C VAL A 315 0.46 -23.72 10.88
N TYR A 316 1.31 -22.97 10.14
CA TYR A 316 0.86 -22.22 8.97
C TYR A 316 0.58 -23.14 7.79
N TRP A 317 1.41 -24.16 7.58
CA TRP A 317 1.19 -25.14 6.52
C TRP A 317 2.01 -26.41 6.72
N GLU A 318 1.51 -27.45 6.07
CA GLU A 318 2.15 -28.73 5.86
C GLU A 318 1.86 -29.11 4.40
N TYR A 319 2.89 -29.17 3.54
CA TYR A 319 2.66 -29.32 2.10
C TYR A 319 3.21 -30.62 1.51
N PRO A 320 2.30 -31.34 0.83
CA PRO A 320 2.64 -32.29 -0.23
C PRO A 320 2.08 -31.86 -1.64
N GLY A 321 2.71 -30.90 -2.34
CA GLY A 321 2.79 -30.65 -3.83
C GLY A 321 1.58 -30.35 -4.79
N VAL A 322 0.98 -29.12 -4.93
CA VAL A 322 -0.11 -28.70 -5.92
C VAL A 322 -0.15 -27.16 -6.36
N SER A 323 -0.89 -26.71 -7.43
CA SER A 323 -1.08 -25.28 -8.02
C SER A 323 -2.54 -24.82 -8.49
N ALA A 324 -2.85 -23.52 -8.76
CA ALA A 324 -4.21 -22.85 -8.79
C ALA A 324 -4.83 -22.23 -10.13
N PRO A 325 -6.18 -21.97 -10.25
CA PRO A 325 -6.94 -21.42 -11.43
C PRO A 325 -7.18 -19.87 -11.47
N SER A 326 -7.77 -19.30 -12.55
CA SER A 326 -7.74 -17.83 -12.84
C SER A 326 -9.04 -17.09 -13.27
N TYR A 327 -10.16 -17.76 -13.57
CA TYR A 327 -11.42 -17.11 -14.04
C TYR A 327 -12.67 -17.75 -13.41
N ILE A 328 -13.83 -17.08 -13.49
CA ILE A 328 -15.15 -17.61 -13.10
C ILE A 328 -16.08 -17.62 -14.33
N GLU A 329 -16.80 -18.72 -14.55
CA GLU A 329 -17.79 -18.85 -15.63
C GLU A 329 -19.16 -19.25 -15.07
N TYR A 330 -20.21 -18.59 -15.57
CA TYR A 330 -21.61 -18.90 -15.29
C TYR A 330 -22.25 -19.58 -16.50
N SER A 331 -22.90 -20.74 -16.30
CA SER A 331 -23.63 -21.43 -17.36
C SER A 331 -25.13 -21.49 -17.06
N GLU A 332 -25.96 -20.99 -17.97
CA GLU A 332 -27.41 -21.08 -17.86
C GLU A 332 -27.90 -22.49 -18.22
N GLY A 333 -28.67 -23.11 -17.32
CA GLY A 333 -29.34 -24.38 -17.60
C GLY A 333 -30.38 -24.24 -18.71
N GLY A 334 -30.47 -25.24 -19.58
CA GLY A 334 -31.43 -25.26 -20.69
C GLY A 334 -32.90 -25.16 -20.23
N VAL A 335 -33.73 -24.55 -21.08
CA VAL A 335 -35.18 -24.43 -20.86
C VAL A 335 -35.84 -25.81 -20.77
N SER A 336 -36.56 -26.06 -19.68
CA SER A 336 -37.21 -27.35 -19.43
C SER A 336 -38.46 -27.57 -20.28
N VAL A 337 -39.06 -26.50 -20.82
CA VAL A 337 -40.23 -26.50 -21.72
C VAL A 337 -40.29 -25.19 -22.52
N PRO A 338 -40.83 -25.18 -23.76
CA PRO A 338 -41.09 -23.96 -24.51
C PRO A 338 -42.00 -23.00 -23.71
N GLY A 339 -41.51 -21.79 -23.43
CA GLY A 339 -42.24 -20.74 -22.69
C GLY A 339 -41.97 -20.65 -21.18
N GLY A 340 -41.03 -21.44 -20.64
CA GLY A 340 -40.56 -21.29 -19.25
C GLY A 340 -39.22 -20.55 -19.14
N SER A 341 -39.00 -19.83 -18.04
CA SER A 341 -37.70 -19.24 -17.68
C SER A 341 -36.73 -20.31 -17.12
N SER A 342 -35.43 -20.16 -17.42
CA SER A 342 -34.34 -21.04 -16.97
C SER A 342 -34.30 -21.19 -15.44
N ARG A 343 -33.92 -22.39 -14.95
CA ARG A 343 -34.01 -22.74 -13.52
C ARG A 343 -32.71 -23.02 -12.79
N THR A 344 -31.52 -22.90 -13.38
CA THR A 344 -30.28 -23.04 -12.60
C THR A 344 -29.11 -22.41 -13.35
N VAL A 345 -28.44 -21.45 -12.72
CA VAL A 345 -27.09 -21.02 -13.10
C VAL A 345 -26.11 -21.91 -12.35
N SER A 346 -25.24 -22.64 -13.05
CA SER A 346 -24.11 -23.35 -12.43
C SER A 346 -22.82 -22.56 -12.62
N VAL A 347 -22.00 -22.49 -11.57
CA VAL A 347 -20.72 -21.75 -11.55
C VAL A 347 -19.55 -22.73 -11.72
N SER A 348 -18.53 -22.33 -12.48
CA SER A 348 -17.26 -23.08 -12.61
C SER A 348 -16.08 -22.14 -12.48
N LEU A 349 -15.00 -22.57 -11.80
CA LEU A 349 -13.71 -21.90 -11.91
C LEU A 349 -13.04 -22.36 -13.19
N VAL A 350 -12.56 -21.43 -14.01
CA VAL A 350 -11.98 -21.71 -15.32
C VAL A 350 -10.50 -21.35 -15.32
N ARG A 351 -9.69 -22.19 -15.94
CA ARG A 351 -8.29 -21.92 -16.25
C ARG A 351 -8.10 -22.13 -17.75
N ILE A 352 -7.57 -21.11 -18.41
CA ILE A 352 -7.13 -21.18 -19.81
C ILE A 352 -5.63 -20.91 -19.78
N GLY A 353 -4.82 -21.95 -19.96
CA GLY A 353 -3.38 -21.82 -19.80
C GLY A 353 -2.64 -23.15 -19.91
N GLY A 354 -1.38 -23.08 -20.36
CA GLY A 354 -0.56 -24.27 -20.60
C GLY A 354 -1.13 -25.21 -21.67
N GLY A 355 -1.81 -24.66 -22.68
CA GLY A 355 -2.37 -25.43 -23.80
C GLY A 355 -3.70 -26.13 -23.50
N SER A 356 -4.40 -25.77 -22.42
CA SER A 356 -5.67 -26.40 -22.05
C SER A 356 -6.71 -25.39 -21.54
N LEU A 357 -7.98 -25.72 -21.73
CA LEU A 357 -9.12 -25.19 -20.98
C LEU A 357 -9.50 -26.20 -19.91
N GLN A 358 -9.38 -25.81 -18.65
CA GLN A 358 -9.74 -26.61 -17.48
C GLN A 358 -10.87 -25.94 -16.70
N LYS A 359 -11.80 -26.73 -16.18
CA LYS A 359 -12.84 -26.25 -15.26
C LYS A 359 -12.81 -27.02 -13.96
N PHE A 360 -13.10 -26.31 -12.88
CA PHE A 360 -13.17 -26.85 -11.53
C PHE A 360 -14.51 -26.51 -10.90
N ASP A 361 -15.02 -27.45 -10.11
CA ASP A 361 -16.15 -27.24 -9.24
C ASP A 361 -15.71 -26.32 -8.09
N PRO A 362 -16.32 -25.13 -7.92
CA PRO A 362 -15.89 -24.15 -6.91
C PRO A 362 -16.14 -24.63 -5.47
N THR A 363 -17.03 -25.60 -5.26
CA THR A 363 -17.37 -26.12 -3.92
C THR A 363 -16.43 -27.23 -3.46
N THR A 364 -15.90 -28.02 -4.39
CA THR A 364 -15.08 -29.21 -4.08
C THR A 364 -13.65 -29.13 -4.59
N GLY A 365 -13.32 -28.10 -5.38
CA GLY A 365 -12.01 -27.96 -6.05
C GLY A 365 -11.73 -29.02 -7.11
N ARG A 366 -12.69 -29.90 -7.40
CA ARG A 366 -12.51 -31.04 -8.31
C ARG A 366 -12.56 -30.57 -9.76
N MET A 367 -11.60 -31.01 -10.58
CA MET A 367 -11.63 -30.77 -12.02
C MET A 367 -12.85 -31.49 -12.66
N THR A 368 -13.68 -30.72 -13.36
CA THR A 368 -14.91 -31.19 -14.01
C THR A 368 -14.77 -31.28 -15.53
N LEU A 369 -13.86 -30.50 -16.12
CA LEU A 369 -13.57 -30.49 -17.55
C LEU A 369 -12.08 -30.23 -17.80
N ASP A 370 -11.56 -30.89 -18.83
CA ASP A 370 -10.22 -30.67 -19.37
C ASP A 370 -10.30 -30.84 -20.89
N VAL A 371 -9.82 -29.83 -21.63
CA VAL A 371 -9.89 -29.71 -23.08
C VAL A 371 -8.55 -29.21 -23.60
N ASP A 372 -7.93 -29.98 -24.49
CA ASP A 372 -6.71 -29.58 -25.17
C ASP A 372 -7.00 -28.44 -26.17
N LEU A 373 -6.19 -27.38 -26.13
CA LEU A 373 -6.24 -26.27 -27.08
C LEU A 373 -5.20 -26.47 -28.19
N PRO A 374 -5.44 -25.95 -29.41
CA PRO A 374 -4.45 -25.98 -30.48
C PRO A 374 -3.11 -25.38 -30.06
N SER A 375 -2.02 -26.11 -30.29
CA SER A 375 -0.67 -25.69 -29.86
C SER A 375 -0.10 -24.50 -30.63
N ASN A 376 -0.74 -24.10 -31.74
CA ASN A 376 -0.35 -22.95 -32.56
C ASN A 376 -1.19 -21.69 -32.27
N PHE A 377 -1.95 -21.68 -31.17
CA PHE A 377 -2.50 -20.45 -30.64
C PHE A 377 -1.37 -19.60 -30.07
N ARG A 378 -1.33 -18.33 -30.47
CA ARG A 378 -0.34 -17.37 -30.00
C ARG A 378 -0.85 -16.61 -28.78
N SER A 379 -2.06 -16.08 -28.88
CA SER A 379 -2.76 -15.47 -27.74
C SER A 379 -4.17 -16.05 -27.60
N THR A 380 -4.71 -15.99 -26.40
CA THR A 380 -6.09 -16.38 -26.10
C THR A 380 -6.61 -15.48 -24.99
N GLU A 381 -7.74 -14.85 -25.23
CA GLU A 381 -8.36 -13.90 -24.31
C GLU A 381 -9.80 -14.31 -23.99
N TYR A 382 -10.13 -14.36 -22.70
CA TYR A 382 -11.48 -14.60 -22.21
C TYR A 382 -12.21 -13.26 -22.06
N TYR A 383 -12.86 -12.81 -23.13
CA TYR A 383 -13.37 -11.44 -23.25
C TYR A 383 -14.82 -11.28 -22.74
N MET A 384 -15.58 -12.36 -22.61
CA MET A 384 -16.95 -12.33 -22.11
C MET A 384 -17.35 -13.67 -21.50
N ASN A 385 -18.32 -13.68 -20.57
CA ASN A 385 -18.75 -14.91 -19.90
C ASN A 385 -19.14 -16.00 -20.91
N GLY A 386 -18.43 -17.13 -20.88
CA GLY A 386 -18.66 -18.28 -21.77
C GLY A 386 -17.94 -18.22 -23.12
N TYR A 387 -17.13 -17.19 -23.41
CA TYR A 387 -16.45 -17.05 -24.70
C TYR A 387 -15.01 -16.56 -24.57
N ALA A 388 -14.19 -17.01 -25.52
CA ALA A 388 -12.81 -16.61 -25.68
C ALA A 388 -12.48 -16.39 -27.16
N VAL A 389 -11.47 -15.58 -27.42
CA VAL A 389 -10.95 -15.34 -28.77
C VAL A 389 -9.45 -15.64 -28.79
N SER A 390 -8.99 -16.29 -29.85
CA SER A 390 -7.59 -16.70 -30.01
C SER A 390 -7.03 -16.26 -31.35
N THR A 391 -5.81 -15.76 -31.34
CA THR A 391 -5.00 -15.61 -32.56
C THR A 391 -4.23 -16.89 -32.82
N GLN A 392 -4.21 -17.33 -34.07
CA GLN A 392 -3.56 -18.56 -34.49
C GLN A 392 -2.58 -18.27 -35.63
N ILE A 393 -1.36 -18.79 -35.49
CA ILE A 393 -0.36 -18.75 -36.55
C ILE A 393 -0.54 -19.96 -37.47
N ILE A 394 -0.80 -19.71 -38.76
CA ILE A 394 -0.76 -20.73 -39.82
C ILE A 394 0.63 -20.77 -40.46
N SER A 395 1.16 -19.60 -40.82
CA SER A 395 2.54 -19.41 -41.29
C SER A 395 3.06 -18.05 -40.85
N ASP A 396 4.12 -18.06 -40.04
CA ASP A 396 4.80 -16.84 -39.58
C ASP A 396 5.69 -16.21 -40.67
N GLU A 397 6.13 -17.02 -41.64
CA GLU A 397 6.92 -16.53 -42.79
C GLU A 397 6.04 -15.75 -43.77
N ASP A 398 4.81 -16.20 -43.97
CA ASP A 398 3.88 -15.63 -44.96
C ASP A 398 2.89 -14.61 -44.35
N ASN A 399 2.99 -14.34 -43.04
CA ASN A 399 1.99 -13.57 -42.28
C ASN A 399 0.55 -14.09 -42.46
N ASP A 400 0.37 -15.41 -42.47
CA ASP A 400 -0.96 -16.05 -42.55
C ASP A 400 -1.47 -16.37 -41.14
N PHE A 401 -2.39 -15.53 -40.66
CA PHE A 401 -2.96 -15.62 -39.32
C PHE A 401 -4.48 -15.83 -39.38
N ARG A 402 -5.00 -16.44 -38.31
CA ARG A 402 -6.45 -16.60 -38.08
C ARG A 402 -6.88 -15.99 -36.77
N LEU A 403 -8.09 -15.46 -36.75
CA LEU A 403 -8.80 -15.10 -35.53
C LEU A 403 -9.93 -16.10 -35.31
N ILE A 404 -9.91 -16.76 -34.17
CA ILE A 404 -10.86 -17.82 -33.81
C ILE A 404 -11.64 -17.36 -32.60
N ASN A 405 -12.94 -17.08 -32.75
CA ASN A 405 -13.86 -16.89 -31.64
C ASN A 405 -14.46 -18.24 -31.26
N TRP A 406 -14.50 -18.57 -29.97
CA TRP A 406 -14.93 -19.88 -29.51
C TRP A 406 -15.55 -19.82 -28.11
N THR A 407 -16.36 -20.82 -27.77
CA THR A 407 -17.09 -20.86 -26.49
C THR A 407 -16.38 -21.73 -25.45
N THR A 408 -16.19 -21.19 -24.25
CA THR A 408 -15.78 -21.96 -23.06
C THR A 408 -16.97 -22.69 -22.46
N ALA A 409 -18.20 -22.25 -22.70
CA ALA A 409 -19.42 -22.82 -22.14
C ALA A 409 -19.65 -24.29 -22.56
N GLY A 410 -20.42 -25.02 -21.76
CA GLY A 410 -20.79 -26.42 -22.03
C GLY A 410 -19.68 -27.45 -21.76
N SER A 411 -19.98 -28.72 -22.05
CA SER A 411 -19.19 -29.89 -21.65
C SER A 411 -18.46 -30.60 -22.81
N ALA A 412 -18.47 -30.03 -24.02
CA ALA A 412 -17.79 -30.61 -25.16
C ALA A 412 -16.28 -30.73 -24.90
N ARG A 413 -15.68 -31.90 -25.13
CA ARG A 413 -14.25 -32.12 -24.88
C ARG A 413 -13.38 -31.88 -26.12
N ASN A 414 -13.99 -31.76 -27.28
CA ASN A 414 -13.30 -31.48 -28.54
C ASN A 414 -13.35 -29.97 -28.82
N PHE A 415 -12.18 -29.36 -29.04
CA PHE A 415 -12.10 -27.92 -29.30
C PHE A 415 -12.83 -27.51 -30.59
N ALA A 416 -12.84 -28.36 -31.62
CA ALA A 416 -13.49 -28.03 -32.90
C ALA A 416 -14.99 -27.74 -32.75
N ASP A 417 -15.67 -28.40 -31.80
CA ASP A 417 -17.10 -28.20 -31.53
C ASP A 417 -17.38 -26.91 -30.75
N ARG A 418 -16.33 -26.20 -30.33
CA ARG A 418 -16.40 -24.94 -29.57
C ARG A 418 -16.16 -23.71 -30.45
N VAL A 419 -15.73 -23.90 -31.70
CA VAL A 419 -15.42 -22.80 -32.63
C VAL A 419 -16.72 -22.14 -33.12
N MET A 420 -16.83 -20.83 -32.88
CA MET A 420 -17.96 -20.01 -33.29
C MET A 420 -17.67 -19.27 -34.60
N SER A 421 -16.44 -18.77 -34.77
CA SER A 421 -15.96 -18.19 -36.02
C SER A 421 -14.47 -18.46 -36.21
N ASN A 422 -14.05 -18.48 -37.47
CA ASN A 422 -12.65 -18.66 -37.89
C ASN A 422 -12.44 -17.82 -39.16
N ILE A 423 -11.77 -16.69 -39.03
CA ILE A 423 -11.56 -15.73 -40.12
C ILE A 423 -10.07 -15.57 -40.41
N THR A 424 -9.72 -15.17 -41.63
CA THR A 424 -8.38 -14.65 -41.91
C THR A 424 -8.19 -13.36 -41.12
N PHE A 425 -7.01 -13.15 -40.54
CA PHE A 425 -6.73 -12.00 -39.72
C PHE A 425 -5.39 -11.37 -40.12
N PRO A 426 -5.27 -10.02 -40.15
CA PRO A 426 -4.07 -9.36 -40.65
C PRO A 426 -2.96 -9.28 -39.59
N LEU A 427 -3.28 -9.56 -38.32
CA LEU A 427 -2.36 -9.43 -37.18
C LEU A 427 -2.09 -10.79 -36.53
N ASP A 428 -0.91 -10.95 -35.94
CA ASP A 428 -0.52 -12.13 -35.16
C ASP A 428 -0.94 -12.04 -33.68
N THR A 429 -1.54 -10.92 -33.29
CA THR A 429 -1.94 -10.56 -31.93
C THR A 429 -3.24 -9.76 -31.92
N LEU A 430 -3.91 -9.72 -30.77
CA LEU A 430 -5.04 -8.81 -30.51
C LEU A 430 -4.57 -7.38 -30.20
N GLY A 431 -3.25 -7.14 -30.11
CA GLY A 431 -2.71 -5.84 -29.77
C GLY A 431 -2.92 -5.47 -28.31
N GLN A 432 -2.63 -4.22 -27.95
CA GLN A 432 -2.58 -3.78 -26.55
C GLN A 432 -3.93 -3.25 -26.06
N SER A 433 -4.78 -2.76 -26.96
CA SER A 433 -6.09 -2.19 -26.63
C SER A 433 -7.20 -2.77 -27.51
N ARG A 434 -8.41 -2.90 -26.96
CA ARG A 434 -9.59 -3.47 -27.61
C ARG A 434 -10.82 -2.64 -27.26
N ASP A 435 -11.60 -2.26 -28.28
CA ASP A 435 -12.93 -1.70 -28.08
C ASP A 435 -13.95 -2.78 -28.44
N TRP A 436 -14.42 -3.51 -27.43
CA TRP A 436 -15.38 -4.59 -27.62
C TRP A 436 -16.76 -4.11 -28.05
N ASN A 437 -17.11 -2.84 -27.80
CA ASN A 437 -18.38 -2.27 -28.26
C ASN A 437 -18.34 -2.03 -29.77
N GLU A 438 -17.19 -1.60 -30.29
CA GLU A 438 -16.98 -1.38 -31.72
C GLU A 438 -16.47 -2.63 -32.47
N ASN A 439 -16.07 -3.67 -31.72
CA ASN A 439 -15.41 -4.89 -32.21
C ASN A 439 -14.06 -4.61 -32.89
N LEU A 440 -13.24 -3.77 -32.27
CA LEU A 440 -11.95 -3.34 -32.82
C LEU A 440 -10.80 -3.76 -31.91
N CYS A 441 -9.64 -3.99 -32.51
CA CYS A 441 -8.40 -4.11 -31.77
C CYS A 441 -7.30 -3.21 -32.35
N PHE A 442 -6.38 -2.81 -31.48
CA PHE A 442 -5.36 -1.81 -31.78
C PHE A 442 -3.97 -2.33 -31.44
N VAL A 443 -3.06 -2.21 -32.41
CA VAL A 443 -1.62 -2.36 -32.20
C VAL A 443 -1.00 -0.98 -32.26
N ILE A 444 -0.49 -0.50 -31.12
CA ILE A 444 0.25 0.76 -31.01
C ILE A 444 1.72 0.43 -30.81
N ARG A 445 2.60 1.05 -31.61
CA ARG A 445 4.05 0.81 -31.58
C ARG A 445 4.81 2.12 -31.79
N GLU A 446 6.03 2.20 -31.29
CA GLU A 446 6.97 3.25 -31.71
C GLU A 446 7.40 3.02 -33.18
N THR A 447 7.76 4.10 -33.88
CA THR A 447 8.24 4.02 -35.26
C THR A 447 9.62 3.35 -35.35
N ASN A 448 9.68 2.19 -36.01
CA ASN A 448 10.91 1.41 -36.18
C ASN A 448 11.31 1.31 -37.66
N ALA A 449 12.55 1.66 -37.98
CA ALA A 449 13.14 1.52 -39.32
C ALA A 449 13.28 0.06 -39.81
N TRP A 450 13.26 -0.92 -38.89
CA TRP A 450 13.54 -2.34 -39.17
C TRP A 450 12.27 -3.22 -39.27
N ASP A 451 11.08 -2.68 -39.03
CA ASP A 451 9.80 -3.39 -39.22
C ASP A 451 8.92 -2.69 -40.29
N PRO A 452 9.26 -2.83 -41.58
CA PRO A 452 8.55 -2.15 -42.67
C PRO A 452 7.10 -2.62 -42.82
N ASN A 453 6.72 -3.77 -42.22
CA ASN A 453 5.39 -4.35 -42.34
C ASN A 453 4.55 -4.21 -41.05
N GLY A 454 5.16 -3.92 -39.90
CA GLY A 454 4.46 -3.71 -38.62
C GLY A 454 4.00 -4.99 -37.91
N LEU A 455 4.47 -6.16 -38.36
CA LEU A 455 3.94 -7.48 -37.99
C LEU A 455 4.94 -8.35 -37.22
N LYS A 456 6.20 -7.94 -37.07
CA LYS A 456 7.24 -8.76 -36.43
C LYS A 456 7.94 -8.00 -35.31
N PRO A 457 7.66 -8.32 -34.04
CA PRO A 457 8.40 -7.72 -32.94
C PRO A 457 9.87 -8.12 -33.05
N ILE A 458 10.77 -7.14 -33.25
CA ILE A 458 12.20 -7.38 -33.09
C ILE A 458 12.47 -7.29 -31.59
N SER A 459 12.48 -8.44 -30.91
CA SER A 459 12.80 -8.50 -29.49
C SER A 459 14.29 -8.22 -29.27
N GLY A 460 14.61 -7.14 -28.55
CA GLY A 460 15.96 -6.81 -28.10
C GLY A 460 15.90 -6.01 -26.81
N PHE A 461 16.72 -6.36 -25.84
CA PHE A 461 16.83 -5.68 -24.54
C PHE A 461 17.24 -4.20 -24.71
N PRO A 462 16.76 -3.26 -23.86
CA PRO A 462 15.97 -3.48 -22.63
C PRO A 462 14.46 -3.49 -22.89
N TYR A 463 13.88 -4.60 -22.46
CA TYR A 463 12.52 -5.14 -22.53
C TYR A 463 11.31 -4.24 -22.86
N VAL A 464 10.31 -4.90 -23.49
CA VAL A 464 9.02 -4.42 -24.02
C VAL A 464 9.15 -3.80 -25.42
N ASP A 465 8.15 -3.98 -26.30
CA ASP A 465 8.08 -3.59 -27.73
C ASP A 465 8.45 -2.11 -28.03
N ILE A 466 9.70 -1.73 -27.80
CA ILE A 466 10.23 -0.38 -27.91
C ILE A 466 11.46 -0.52 -28.80
N THR A 467 11.30 -0.26 -30.09
CA THR A 467 12.42 -0.31 -31.03
C THR A 467 12.78 1.10 -31.46
N VAL A 468 13.93 1.52 -30.94
CA VAL A 468 14.64 2.75 -31.22
C VAL A 468 15.02 2.85 -32.71
N ASP A 469 15.05 4.05 -33.32
CA ASP A 469 15.68 4.22 -34.64
C ASP A 469 17.14 3.79 -34.50
N GLY A 470 17.48 2.61 -35.04
CA GLY A 470 18.82 2.04 -34.98
C GLY A 470 19.91 2.94 -35.56
N GLY A 471 19.53 4.03 -36.25
CA GLY A 471 20.43 5.10 -36.64
C GLY A 471 20.84 6.02 -35.48
N THR A 472 19.92 6.46 -34.62
CA THR A 472 20.17 7.55 -33.66
C THR A 472 20.08 7.17 -32.20
N GLY A 473 19.34 6.13 -31.82
CA GLY A 473 19.18 5.80 -30.40
C GLY A 473 17.98 6.47 -29.71
N ILE A 474 17.12 7.20 -30.43
CA ILE A 474 15.99 7.95 -29.85
C ILE A 474 14.63 7.27 -30.07
N ARG A 475 13.74 7.48 -29.11
CA ARG A 475 12.30 7.17 -29.17
C ARG A 475 11.53 8.41 -29.62
N HIS A 476 10.79 8.31 -30.71
CA HIS A 476 9.93 9.37 -31.23
C HIS A 476 8.79 8.75 -32.03
N GLY A 477 7.69 9.49 -32.17
CA GLY A 477 6.54 9.10 -32.97
C GLY A 477 5.82 7.83 -32.46
N HIS A 478 4.71 7.52 -33.12
CA HIS A 478 4.00 6.25 -32.97
C HIS A 478 3.31 5.84 -34.25
N ARG A 479 3.10 4.53 -34.40
CA ARG A 479 2.31 3.91 -35.46
C ARG A 479 1.11 3.21 -34.82
N MET A 480 -0.07 3.43 -35.40
CA MET A 480 -1.32 2.82 -34.99
C MET A 480 -1.86 1.93 -36.11
N ILE A 481 -2.18 0.69 -35.76
CA ILE A 481 -2.77 -0.29 -36.66
C ILE A 481 -4.08 -0.76 -36.04
N CYS A 482 -5.17 -0.75 -36.80
CA CYS A 482 -6.49 -1.19 -36.33
C CYS A 482 -7.08 -2.27 -37.23
N ALA A 483 -7.60 -3.34 -36.61
CA ALA A 483 -8.31 -4.40 -37.30
C ALA A 483 -9.70 -4.64 -36.69
N ASP A 484 -10.65 -5.00 -37.55
CA ASP A 484 -12.00 -5.39 -37.15
C ASP A 484 -12.04 -6.87 -36.72
N LEU A 485 -12.54 -7.13 -35.51
CA LEU A 485 -12.57 -8.45 -34.87
C LEU A 485 -13.67 -9.37 -35.43
N ILE A 486 -14.61 -8.85 -36.22
CA ILE A 486 -15.67 -9.62 -36.85
C ILE A 486 -15.32 -9.96 -38.31
N THR A 487 -14.84 -8.98 -39.07
CA THR A 487 -14.57 -9.14 -40.50
C THR A 487 -13.13 -9.56 -40.79
N GLY A 488 -12.20 -9.23 -39.89
CA GLY A 488 -10.76 -9.40 -40.11
C GLY A 488 -10.18 -8.38 -41.10
N GLU A 489 -10.90 -7.28 -41.36
CA GLU A 489 -10.43 -6.19 -42.20
C GLU A 489 -9.41 -5.32 -41.46
N LEU A 490 -8.29 -5.01 -42.12
CA LEU A 490 -7.37 -3.96 -41.68
C LEU A 490 -7.98 -2.59 -42.02
N LEU A 491 -8.40 -1.83 -41.02
CA LEU A 491 -9.09 -0.56 -41.23
C LEU A 491 -8.12 0.58 -41.54
N TYR A 492 -7.03 0.67 -40.77
CA TYR A 492 -5.97 1.65 -41.01
C TYR A 492 -4.63 1.20 -40.44
N ASP A 493 -3.59 1.86 -40.95
CA ASP A 493 -2.20 1.70 -40.57
C ASP A 493 -1.53 3.08 -40.79
N VAL A 494 -1.40 3.85 -39.70
CA VAL A 494 -1.03 5.26 -39.74
C VAL A 494 0.13 5.52 -38.81
N THR A 495 1.08 6.34 -39.27
CA THR A 495 2.22 6.81 -38.49
C THR A 495 2.06 8.29 -38.18
N TYR A 496 2.27 8.64 -36.91
CA TYR A 496 2.32 9.99 -36.35
C TYR A 496 3.75 10.27 -35.90
N ASP A 497 4.35 11.33 -36.44
CA ASP A 497 5.73 11.70 -36.13
C ASP A 497 5.93 13.21 -36.39
N ASP A 498 6.88 13.81 -35.69
CA ASP A 498 7.18 15.25 -35.76
C ASP A 498 8.58 15.52 -36.33
N GLU A 499 8.78 16.62 -37.06
CA GLU A 499 10.11 17.17 -37.34
C GLU A 499 10.19 18.65 -36.92
N PRO A 500 11.12 19.05 -36.01
CA PRO A 500 12.08 18.22 -35.29
C PRO A 500 11.38 17.24 -34.31
N TYR A 501 11.98 16.08 -34.07
CA TYR A 501 11.40 15.07 -33.19
C TYR A 501 11.30 15.58 -31.75
N SER A 502 10.27 15.13 -31.03
CA SER A 502 10.02 15.55 -29.65
C SER A 502 9.30 14.46 -28.86
N ALA A 503 9.20 14.65 -27.54
CA ALA A 503 8.38 13.81 -26.67
C ALA A 503 6.86 13.92 -26.96
N ALA A 504 6.42 14.92 -27.71
CA ALA A 504 5.01 15.24 -27.94
C ALA A 504 4.23 14.19 -28.74
N GLN A 505 4.91 13.41 -29.59
CA GLN A 505 4.31 12.30 -30.35
C GLN A 505 4.77 10.92 -29.85
N ALA A 506 5.59 10.88 -28.80
CA ALA A 506 6.10 9.64 -28.26
C ALA A 506 5.11 9.13 -27.18
N PRO A 507 4.54 7.93 -27.33
CA PRO A 507 3.65 7.36 -26.34
C PRO A 507 4.43 7.07 -25.05
N TYR A 508 3.79 7.27 -23.90
CA TYR A 508 4.41 6.98 -22.60
C TYR A 508 4.64 5.48 -22.41
N SER A 509 3.57 4.69 -22.51
CA SER A 509 3.61 3.23 -22.42
C SER A 509 2.41 2.63 -23.13
N GLN A 510 2.61 1.45 -23.72
CA GLN A 510 1.53 0.68 -24.33
C GLN A 510 0.49 0.18 -23.30
N SER A 511 0.86 0.10 -22.02
CA SER A 511 -0.02 -0.39 -20.95
C SER A 511 -1.08 0.62 -20.48
N VAL A 512 -0.94 1.89 -20.89
CA VAL A 512 -1.86 2.98 -20.53
C VAL A 512 -2.62 3.53 -21.74
N HIS A 513 -2.73 2.72 -22.78
CA HIS A 513 -3.56 3.02 -23.95
C HIS A 513 -4.91 2.34 -23.79
N ILE A 514 -5.98 3.13 -23.84
CA ILE A 514 -7.34 2.65 -23.59
C ILE A 514 -8.26 3.07 -24.73
N SER A 515 -9.19 2.20 -25.10
CA SER A 515 -10.17 2.47 -26.14
C SER A 515 -11.57 2.18 -25.63
N GLU A 516 -12.46 3.15 -25.80
CA GLU A 516 -13.88 3.02 -25.44
C GLU A 516 -14.71 4.00 -26.27
N ASN A 517 -16.00 3.69 -26.44
CA ASN A 517 -16.99 4.58 -27.06
C ASN A 517 -16.58 5.07 -28.46
N GLY A 518 -15.89 4.23 -29.23
CA GLY A 518 -15.45 4.57 -30.57
C GLY A 518 -14.25 5.51 -30.62
N LYS A 519 -13.51 5.66 -29.53
CA LYS A 519 -12.28 6.43 -29.44
C LYS A 519 -11.13 5.58 -28.92
N LEU A 520 -9.91 5.95 -29.30
CA LEU A 520 -8.66 5.42 -28.75
C LEU A 520 -7.92 6.58 -28.08
N ALA A 521 -7.65 6.48 -26.79
CA ALA A 521 -6.88 7.45 -26.01
C ALA A 521 -5.46 6.92 -25.79
N LEU A 522 -4.45 7.68 -26.22
CA LEU A 522 -3.03 7.38 -26.01
C LEU A 522 -2.42 8.43 -25.10
N LEU A 523 -1.80 8.02 -23.98
CA LEU A 523 -0.97 8.92 -23.17
C LEU A 523 0.38 9.15 -23.87
N LEU A 524 0.75 10.42 -24.05
CA LEU A 524 2.00 10.85 -24.64
C LEU A 524 2.97 11.32 -23.54
N ARG A 525 4.27 11.28 -23.80
CA ARG A 525 5.35 11.68 -22.86
C ARG A 525 5.38 13.17 -22.52
N ARG A 526 4.44 13.95 -23.06
CA ARG A 526 4.19 15.35 -22.70
C ARG A 526 2.96 15.51 -21.77
N GLY A 527 2.53 14.42 -21.13
CA GLY A 527 1.60 14.51 -20.01
C GLY A 527 0.19 14.85 -20.45
N TYR A 528 -0.23 14.38 -21.62
CA TYR A 528 -1.59 14.52 -22.14
C TYR A 528 -1.99 13.30 -22.95
N PHE A 529 -3.29 13.10 -23.11
CA PHE A 529 -3.88 12.10 -23.99
C PHE A 529 -4.21 12.69 -25.36
N ASN A 530 -3.84 11.99 -26.43
CA ASN A 530 -4.46 12.20 -27.74
C ASN A 530 -5.62 11.23 -27.90
N PHE A 531 -6.77 11.76 -28.33
CA PHE A 531 -7.97 10.98 -28.63
C PHE A 531 -8.12 10.84 -30.14
N TYR A 532 -8.15 9.60 -30.61
CA TYR A 532 -8.31 9.25 -32.01
C TYR A 532 -9.67 8.61 -32.27
N ASN A 533 -10.20 8.81 -33.47
CA ASN A 533 -11.35 8.06 -33.94
C ASN A 533 -10.94 6.60 -34.13
N SER A 534 -11.61 5.68 -33.41
CA SER A 534 -11.30 4.26 -33.41
C SER A 534 -11.34 3.57 -34.78
N ARG A 535 -12.13 4.08 -35.74
CA ARG A 535 -12.29 3.45 -37.07
C ARG A 535 -11.43 4.06 -38.15
N THR A 536 -11.11 5.35 -38.04
CA THR A 536 -10.36 6.07 -39.08
C THR A 536 -8.91 6.36 -38.70
N GLY A 537 -8.58 6.30 -37.41
CA GLY A 537 -7.29 6.69 -36.87
C GLY A 537 -7.04 8.19 -36.89
N GLU A 538 -8.04 9.02 -37.21
CA GLU A 538 -7.95 10.49 -37.25
C GLU A 538 -7.88 11.05 -35.82
N LEU A 539 -6.94 11.98 -35.57
CA LEU A 539 -6.87 12.73 -34.31
C LEU A 539 -8.12 13.61 -34.16
N LEU A 540 -8.87 13.39 -33.08
CA LEU A 540 -10.07 14.15 -32.75
C LEU A 540 -9.71 15.40 -31.94
N TYR A 541 -9.01 15.21 -30.83
CA TYR A 541 -8.57 16.27 -29.91
C TYR A 541 -7.48 15.74 -28.97
N GLN A 542 -6.86 16.68 -28.25
CA GLN A 542 -5.86 16.43 -27.22
C GLN A 542 -6.44 16.87 -25.87
N SER A 543 -6.14 16.13 -24.79
CA SER A 543 -6.48 16.53 -23.43
C SER A 543 -5.70 17.77 -22.99
N GLU A 544 -6.11 18.30 -21.83
CA GLU A 544 -5.26 19.18 -21.04
C GLU A 544 -3.94 18.50 -20.67
N THR A 545 -2.88 19.29 -20.54
CA THR A 545 -1.56 18.83 -20.08
C THR A 545 -1.54 18.80 -18.55
N MET A 546 -1.00 17.72 -18.00
CA MET A 546 -0.85 17.52 -16.56
C MET A 546 0.25 18.38 -15.94
N ASP A 547 0.22 18.45 -14.62
CA ASP A 547 1.00 19.41 -13.86
C ASP A 547 2.52 19.20 -13.97
N TYR A 548 3.22 20.32 -14.07
CA TYR A 548 4.67 20.39 -13.90
C TYR A 548 5.04 20.16 -12.41
N PRO A 549 6.20 19.56 -12.07
CA PRO A 549 7.20 19.05 -12.99
C PRO A 549 7.06 17.56 -13.33
N TRP A 550 6.42 16.76 -12.48
CA TRP A 550 6.51 15.30 -12.56
C TRP A 550 5.46 14.66 -13.47
N ASP A 551 4.30 15.27 -13.64
CA ASP A 551 3.19 14.66 -14.40
C ASP A 551 3.20 15.11 -15.86
N GLU A 552 3.71 16.32 -16.15
CA GLU A 552 3.94 16.81 -17.52
C GLU A 552 4.84 15.88 -18.37
N PRO A 553 5.91 15.22 -17.87
CA PRO A 553 6.63 14.19 -18.63
C PRO A 553 5.91 12.82 -18.64
N ALA A 554 4.64 12.77 -18.21
CA ALA A 554 3.82 11.58 -18.06
C ALA A 554 4.37 10.52 -17.08
N PHE A 555 5.22 10.90 -16.11
CA PHE A 555 5.68 9.92 -15.12
C PHE A 555 4.52 9.50 -14.21
N GLY A 556 4.25 8.20 -14.19
CA GLY A 556 3.10 7.66 -13.48
C GLY A 556 2.97 6.16 -13.66
N ALA A 557 1.80 5.65 -13.33
CA ALA A 557 1.48 4.24 -13.33
C ALA A 557 1.52 3.62 -14.73
N TYR A 558 1.93 2.35 -14.76
CA TYR A 558 1.78 1.49 -15.93
C TYR A 558 0.39 0.83 -15.99
N THR A 559 -0.58 1.39 -15.26
CA THR A 559 -1.96 0.92 -15.15
C THR A 559 -2.91 2.10 -15.43
N ILE A 560 -4.08 1.79 -15.99
CA ILE A 560 -5.12 2.77 -16.32
C ILE A 560 -6.50 2.15 -16.09
N ALA A 561 -7.49 2.97 -15.75
CA ALA A 561 -8.89 2.56 -15.68
C ALA A 561 -9.78 3.53 -16.45
N SER A 562 -10.94 3.03 -16.91
CA SER A 562 -12.02 3.84 -17.48
C SER A 562 -13.33 3.42 -16.83
N ALA A 563 -14.10 4.39 -16.34
CA ALA A 563 -15.47 4.21 -15.91
C ALA A 563 -16.19 5.55 -15.80
N TYR A 564 -17.53 5.51 -15.77
CA TYR A 564 -18.37 6.67 -15.46
C TYR A 564 -18.17 7.90 -16.38
N GLY A 565 -17.68 7.67 -17.61
CA GLY A 565 -17.36 8.74 -18.56
C GLY A 565 -15.95 9.31 -18.44
N ASN A 566 -15.13 8.80 -17.52
CA ASN A 566 -13.78 9.29 -17.27
C ASN A 566 -12.70 8.23 -17.49
N ILE A 567 -11.51 8.69 -17.83
CA ILE A 567 -10.24 7.95 -17.74
C ILE A 567 -9.58 8.31 -16.41
N TYR A 568 -9.19 7.31 -15.63
CA TYR A 568 -8.44 7.48 -14.39
C TYR A 568 -6.98 7.05 -14.58
N TRP A 569 -6.04 7.95 -14.25
CA TRP A 569 -4.61 7.68 -14.37
C TRP A 569 -3.83 8.24 -13.18
N GLY A 570 -2.98 7.40 -12.58
CA GLY A 570 -2.09 7.78 -11.49
C GLY A 570 -0.78 8.33 -12.03
N ALA A 571 -0.51 9.60 -11.76
CA ALA A 571 0.76 10.28 -12.03
C ALA A 571 1.60 10.40 -10.75
N TYR A 572 2.84 10.86 -10.85
CA TYR A 572 3.73 10.98 -9.69
C TYR A 572 3.34 12.05 -8.66
N SER A 573 2.48 13.02 -9.00
CA SER A 573 1.98 13.99 -8.03
C SER A 573 0.50 13.78 -7.65
N GLY A 574 -0.26 12.96 -8.39
CA GLY A 574 -1.66 12.70 -8.07
C GLY A 574 -2.37 11.74 -9.04
N VAL A 575 -3.61 11.39 -8.70
CA VAL A 575 -4.52 10.63 -9.58
C VAL A 575 -5.43 11.61 -10.32
N TYR A 576 -5.46 11.53 -11.65
CA TYR A 576 -6.27 12.38 -12.51
C TYR A 576 -7.50 11.64 -13.02
N ALA A 577 -8.59 12.39 -13.21
CA ALA A 577 -9.72 11.99 -14.02
C ALA A 577 -9.84 12.89 -15.26
N PHE A 578 -9.88 12.29 -16.45
CA PHE A 578 -10.08 12.99 -17.72
C PHE A 578 -11.43 12.63 -18.32
N ASP A 579 -12.19 13.63 -18.76
CA ASP A 579 -13.47 13.41 -19.44
C ASP A 579 -13.23 12.78 -20.83
N TRP A 580 -13.96 11.71 -21.14
CA TRP A 580 -13.81 11.01 -22.42
C TRP A 580 -14.25 11.83 -23.63
N ASP A 581 -15.13 12.82 -23.48
CA ASP A 581 -15.74 13.58 -24.56
C ASP A 581 -15.02 14.89 -24.87
N THR A 582 -14.46 15.54 -23.86
CA THR A 582 -13.74 16.80 -24.02
C THR A 582 -12.22 16.65 -23.88
N GLY A 583 -11.76 15.66 -23.11
CA GLY A 583 -10.36 15.54 -22.71
C GLY A 583 -9.96 16.50 -21.59
N ASP A 584 -10.91 17.21 -20.97
CA ASP A 584 -10.61 18.12 -19.86
C ASP A 584 -10.27 17.33 -18.59
N ILE A 585 -9.40 17.88 -17.74
CA ILE A 585 -9.18 17.34 -16.38
C ILE A 585 -10.42 17.68 -15.54
N VAL A 586 -11.14 16.64 -15.11
CA VAL A 586 -12.35 16.80 -14.29
C VAL A 586 -11.97 17.07 -12.83
N TRP A 587 -11.00 16.31 -12.33
CA TRP A 587 -10.43 16.47 -11.00
C TRP A 587 -9.03 15.83 -10.92
N LYS A 588 -8.27 16.25 -9.90
CA LYS A 588 -7.00 15.65 -9.48
C LYS A 588 -7.06 15.39 -7.97
N TYR A 589 -6.74 14.16 -7.57
CA TYR A 589 -6.57 13.78 -6.16
C TYR A 589 -5.08 13.71 -5.83
N GLU A 590 -4.69 14.34 -4.73
CA GLU A 590 -3.31 14.37 -4.25
C GLU A 590 -3.23 13.93 -2.79
N GLN A 591 -2.10 13.38 -2.40
CA GLN A 591 -1.79 13.09 -1.00
C GLN A 591 -0.50 13.80 -0.60
N THR A 592 -0.63 14.80 0.26
CA THR A 592 0.52 15.45 0.88
C THR A 592 1.34 14.43 1.66
N ALA A 593 2.65 14.49 1.50
CA ALA A 593 3.56 13.63 2.24
C ALA A 593 3.46 13.92 3.74
N LEU A 594 3.36 12.87 4.57
CA LEU A 594 3.30 13.04 6.02
C LEU A 594 4.56 13.74 6.53
N SER A 595 5.73 13.41 5.95
CA SER A 595 6.97 14.17 6.13
C SER A 595 7.56 14.57 4.79
N GLN A 596 7.98 15.84 4.68
CA GLN A 596 8.51 16.41 3.43
C GLN A 596 9.85 15.81 2.99
N PHE A 597 10.50 15.02 3.83
CA PHE A 597 11.77 14.34 3.49
C PHE A 597 11.58 12.91 2.96
N GLU A 598 10.37 12.34 2.95
CA GLU A 598 10.15 10.90 2.64
C GLU A 598 10.09 10.52 1.15
N THR A 599 9.49 11.37 0.33
CA THR A 599 9.28 11.10 -1.11
C THR A 599 10.39 11.76 -1.95
N PRO A 600 10.38 11.99 -3.27
CA PRO A 600 11.06 13.16 -3.88
C PRO A 600 10.12 14.07 -4.69
N TYR A 601 8.82 13.76 -4.64
CA TYR A 601 7.81 14.33 -5.53
C TYR A 601 7.13 15.57 -4.95
N THR A 602 6.73 16.47 -5.85
CA THR A 602 6.08 17.74 -5.53
C THR A 602 4.94 18.01 -6.51
N ASN A 603 3.86 18.65 -6.06
CA ASN A 603 2.85 19.16 -6.99
C ASN A 603 3.28 20.50 -7.63
N GLU A 604 2.40 21.10 -8.44
CA GLU A 604 2.65 22.36 -9.15
C GLU A 604 2.98 23.52 -8.18
N ASP A 605 2.40 23.51 -6.98
CA ASP A 605 2.64 24.49 -5.93
C ASP A 605 3.95 24.25 -5.14
N GLY A 606 4.70 23.19 -5.47
CA GLY A 606 5.92 22.80 -4.77
C GLY A 606 5.68 22.10 -3.42
N VAL A 607 4.43 21.72 -3.11
CA VAL A 607 4.09 20.94 -1.92
C VAL A 607 4.55 19.51 -2.12
N THR A 608 5.24 18.95 -1.13
CA THR A 608 5.72 17.56 -1.19
C THR A 608 4.57 16.56 -1.09
N VAL A 609 4.49 15.62 -2.03
CA VAL A 609 3.39 14.64 -2.18
C VAL A 609 3.92 13.23 -2.41
N TYR A 610 3.09 12.22 -2.13
CA TYR A 610 3.41 10.82 -2.46
C TYR A 610 3.09 10.50 -3.93
N SER A 611 3.88 9.58 -4.50
CA SER A 611 3.75 9.13 -5.88
C SER A 611 2.73 8.03 -6.09
N TRP A 612 2.28 7.92 -7.35
CA TRP A 612 1.32 6.91 -7.79
C TRP A 612 1.90 6.16 -8.99
N ASN A 613 2.28 4.89 -8.80
CA ASN A 613 2.68 4.00 -9.90
C ASN A 613 1.87 2.69 -9.97
N GLY A 614 1.10 2.40 -8.92
CA GLY A 614 0.56 1.07 -8.71
C GLY A 614 -0.80 0.79 -9.34
N GLY A 615 -1.44 -0.26 -8.85
CA GLY A 615 -2.72 -0.80 -9.32
C GLY A 615 -3.93 0.06 -8.99
N VAL A 616 -4.95 -0.05 -9.84
CA VAL A 616 -6.25 0.63 -9.70
C VAL A 616 -7.40 -0.36 -9.79
N GLN A 617 -8.46 -0.10 -9.01
CA GLN A 617 -9.76 -0.75 -9.14
C GLN A 617 -10.88 0.30 -9.11
N VAL A 618 -11.94 0.10 -9.89
CA VAL A 618 -13.08 1.02 -9.93
C VAL A 618 -14.37 0.26 -9.69
N ALA A 619 -15.12 0.66 -8.66
CA ALA A 619 -16.38 0.03 -8.30
C ALA A 619 -17.27 1.00 -7.51
N ASP A 620 -18.59 0.90 -7.71
CA ASP A 620 -19.59 1.61 -6.90
C ASP A 620 -19.34 3.14 -6.75
N GLY A 621 -18.95 3.78 -7.86
CA GLY A 621 -18.65 5.22 -7.87
C GLY A 621 -17.36 5.58 -7.14
N LYS A 622 -16.45 4.62 -6.92
CA LYS A 622 -15.18 4.81 -6.20
C LYS A 622 -14.01 4.32 -7.03
N VAL A 623 -12.89 5.02 -6.92
CA VAL A 623 -11.59 4.63 -7.46
C VAL A 623 -10.69 4.23 -6.28
N PHE A 624 -10.17 3.02 -6.31
CA PHE A 624 -9.18 2.54 -5.35
C PHE A 624 -7.81 2.54 -6.02
N TRP A 625 -6.83 3.21 -5.42
CA TRP A 625 -5.47 3.33 -5.97
C TRP A 625 -4.44 3.26 -4.84
N GLU A 626 -3.29 2.66 -5.10
CA GLU A 626 -2.15 2.63 -4.19
C GLU A 626 -1.10 3.71 -4.49
N ASN A 627 -0.44 4.22 -3.45
CA ASN A 627 0.82 4.91 -3.65
C ASN A 627 1.92 3.89 -3.96
N ASP A 628 2.78 4.23 -4.91
CA ASP A 628 3.96 3.44 -5.27
C ASP A 628 4.91 4.29 -6.15
N GLU A 629 6.09 3.77 -6.43
CA GLU A 629 7.09 4.32 -7.35
C GLU A 629 7.56 3.23 -8.32
N HIS A 630 7.86 3.58 -9.58
CA HIS A 630 8.31 2.58 -10.58
C HIS A 630 9.57 1.80 -10.16
N THR A 631 10.46 2.45 -9.39
CA THR A 631 11.67 1.82 -8.85
C THR A 631 11.92 2.42 -7.45
N PRO A 632 11.25 1.87 -6.42
CA PRO A 632 11.31 2.42 -5.07
C PRO A 632 12.75 2.45 -4.53
N SER A 633 13.18 3.62 -4.07
CA SER A 633 14.48 3.77 -3.43
C SER A 633 14.54 3.01 -2.09
N GLN A 634 15.69 2.42 -1.77
CA GLN A 634 15.90 1.81 -0.45
C GLN A 634 16.54 2.81 0.53
N PRO A 635 16.01 2.95 1.76
CA PRO A 635 14.84 2.25 2.31
C PRO A 635 13.51 2.76 1.71
N TYR A 636 12.53 1.85 1.53
CA TYR A 636 11.19 2.16 0.99
C TYR A 636 10.50 3.33 1.70
N THR A 637 9.86 4.21 0.94
CA THR A 637 9.17 5.43 1.41
C THR A 637 8.11 5.14 2.48
N ARG A 638 8.11 5.95 3.55
CA ARG A 638 7.12 5.84 4.64
C ARG A 638 5.88 6.67 4.38
N GLY A 639 4.72 6.17 4.79
CA GLY A 639 3.40 6.82 4.68
C GLY A 639 2.68 6.60 3.35
N TRP A 640 3.19 5.71 2.49
CA TRP A 640 2.41 5.19 1.36
C TRP A 640 1.19 4.43 1.88
N GLY A 641 0.12 4.45 1.10
CA GLY A 641 -1.16 3.88 1.47
C GLY A 641 -1.97 3.40 0.28
N ILE A 642 -3.11 2.80 0.60
CA ILE A 642 -4.20 2.58 -0.35
C ILE A 642 -5.31 3.61 -0.10
N HIS A 643 -5.85 4.15 -1.19
CA HIS A 643 -6.80 5.25 -1.17
C HIS A 643 -8.10 4.84 -1.81
N CYS A 644 -9.21 5.28 -1.22
CA CYS A 644 -10.54 5.25 -1.79
C CYS A 644 -10.96 6.67 -2.12
N ILE A 645 -11.21 6.94 -3.41
CA ILE A 645 -11.50 8.26 -3.96
C ILE A 645 -12.89 8.22 -4.56
N ASP A 646 -13.70 9.26 -4.35
CA ASP A 646 -14.98 9.41 -5.05
C ASP A 646 -14.73 9.63 -6.55
N ALA A 647 -15.30 8.76 -7.38
CA ALA A 647 -15.02 8.73 -8.80
C ALA A 647 -15.57 9.94 -9.58
N PHE A 648 -16.52 10.67 -8.99
CA PHE A 648 -17.20 11.82 -9.61
C PHE A 648 -16.60 13.15 -9.15
N THR A 649 -16.17 13.24 -7.89
CA THR A 649 -15.66 14.51 -7.31
C THR A 649 -14.14 14.54 -7.14
N GLY A 650 -13.48 13.38 -7.10
CA GLY A 650 -12.06 13.29 -6.76
C GLY A 650 -11.78 13.47 -5.27
N GLU A 651 -12.80 13.55 -4.41
CA GLU A 651 -12.61 13.69 -2.97
C GLU A 651 -12.19 12.35 -2.34
N GLY A 652 -11.19 12.37 -1.46
CA GLY A 652 -10.79 11.19 -0.69
C GLY A 652 -11.88 10.78 0.30
N ILE A 653 -12.32 9.53 0.24
CA ILE A 653 -13.33 8.95 1.13
C ILE A 653 -12.65 8.35 2.37
N TRP A 654 -11.63 7.53 2.15
CA TRP A 654 -10.77 6.98 3.21
C TRP A 654 -9.42 6.58 2.62
N ASN A 655 -8.40 6.48 3.47
CA ASN A 655 -7.13 5.86 3.16
C ASN A 655 -6.63 5.09 4.39
N ILE A 656 -5.64 4.22 4.18
CA ILE A 656 -4.94 3.53 5.25
C ILE A 656 -3.49 3.33 4.85
N THR A 657 -2.58 3.52 5.80
CA THR A 657 -1.14 3.37 5.62
C THR A 657 -0.76 1.94 5.27
N SER A 658 0.35 1.82 4.55
CA SER A 658 1.01 0.67 3.94
C SER A 658 0.78 0.58 2.43
N GLN A 659 1.84 0.24 1.69
CA GLN A 659 1.76 0.00 0.24
C GLN A 659 0.88 -1.24 0.00
N MET A 660 -0.33 -1.04 -0.54
CA MET A 660 -1.24 -2.14 -0.83
C MET A 660 -1.91 -2.04 -2.19
N THR A 661 -1.75 -3.09 -2.99
CA THR A 661 -2.36 -3.16 -4.31
C THR A 661 -3.84 -3.55 -4.19
N PRO A 662 -4.79 -2.75 -4.73
CA PRO A 662 -6.21 -3.09 -4.71
C PRO A 662 -6.47 -4.32 -5.59
N GLY A 663 -7.09 -5.34 -4.98
CA GLY A 663 -7.46 -6.60 -5.61
C GLY A 663 -8.93 -6.69 -5.98
N ALA A 664 -9.51 -7.89 -5.90
CA ALA A 664 -10.92 -8.10 -6.24
C ALA A 664 -11.87 -7.38 -5.27
N ILE A 665 -12.98 -6.88 -5.83
CA ILE A 665 -14.06 -6.24 -5.07
C ILE A 665 -15.37 -7.01 -5.33
N ALA A 666 -16.03 -7.46 -4.26
CA ALA A 666 -17.35 -8.09 -4.34
C ALA A 666 -18.12 -7.89 -3.03
N ASP A 667 -19.46 -7.85 -3.11
CA ASP A 667 -20.34 -7.78 -1.93
C ASP A 667 -20.08 -6.61 -0.97
N GLY A 668 -19.46 -5.53 -1.46
CA GLY A 668 -19.06 -4.38 -0.65
C GLY A 668 -17.75 -4.56 0.12
N TYR A 669 -16.95 -5.57 -0.24
CA TYR A 669 -15.63 -5.85 0.34
C TYR A 669 -14.53 -5.76 -0.73
N LEU A 670 -13.47 -5.00 -0.43
CA LEU A 670 -12.26 -4.88 -1.22
C LEU A 670 -11.16 -5.75 -0.61
N THR A 671 -10.55 -6.63 -1.40
CA THR A 671 -9.28 -7.25 -1.01
C THR A 671 -8.12 -6.33 -1.40
N ALA A 672 -7.07 -6.26 -0.59
CA ALA A 672 -5.82 -5.56 -0.94
C ALA A 672 -4.62 -6.38 -0.46
N ASP A 673 -3.57 -6.47 -1.28
CA ASP A 673 -2.34 -7.20 -0.92
C ASP A 673 -1.27 -6.21 -0.48
N CYS A 674 -0.68 -6.40 0.69
CA CYS A 674 0.25 -5.46 1.30
C CYS A 674 1.71 -5.87 1.05
N ASP A 675 2.47 -5.05 0.33
CA ASP A 675 3.87 -5.37 0.01
C ASP A 675 4.82 -5.22 1.21
N TYR A 676 4.41 -4.46 2.23
CA TYR A 676 5.23 -4.15 3.40
C TYR A 676 5.26 -5.29 4.42
N ASP A 677 4.16 -6.03 4.54
CA ASP A 677 4.01 -7.12 5.51
C ASP A 677 3.56 -8.46 4.87
N GLY A 678 3.24 -8.48 3.57
CA GLY A 678 2.83 -9.68 2.85
C GLY A 678 1.49 -10.28 3.31
N TYR A 679 0.67 -9.52 4.03
CA TYR A 679 -0.71 -9.91 4.34
C TYR A 679 -1.67 -9.42 3.27
N THR A 680 -2.71 -10.21 3.02
CA THR A 680 -3.89 -9.75 2.30
C THR A 680 -4.92 -9.22 3.30
N TYR A 681 -5.32 -7.97 3.11
CA TYR A 681 -6.35 -7.29 3.87
C TYR A 681 -7.70 -7.34 3.14
N VAL A 682 -8.80 -7.31 3.89
CA VAL A 682 -10.15 -7.21 3.33
C VAL A 682 -10.88 -6.06 4.02
N PHE A 683 -11.16 -5.01 3.27
CA PHE A 683 -11.85 -3.82 3.76
C PHE A 683 -13.33 -3.91 3.43
N GLY A 684 -14.18 -3.71 4.44
CA GLY A 684 -15.63 -3.66 4.29
C GLY A 684 -16.31 -3.69 5.66
N LYS A 685 -17.64 -3.81 5.65
CA LYS A 685 -18.43 -3.65 6.88
C LYS A 685 -18.23 -4.83 7.85
N GLY A 686 -17.81 -4.54 9.08
CA GLY A 686 -17.62 -5.50 10.16
C GLY A 686 -18.92 -5.78 10.95
N GLN A 687 -18.99 -6.94 11.62
CA GLN A 687 -20.07 -7.21 12.56
C GLN A 687 -19.77 -6.56 13.91
N SER A 688 -20.79 -6.00 14.59
CA SER A 688 -20.67 -5.48 15.94
C SER A 688 -21.53 -6.24 16.95
N GLU A 689 -21.19 -6.13 18.23
CA GLU A 689 -21.98 -6.62 19.36
C GLU A 689 -22.19 -5.52 20.39
N THR A 690 -23.46 -5.27 20.73
CA THR A 690 -23.83 -4.37 21.83
C THR A 690 -24.16 -5.19 23.07
N THR A 691 -23.67 -4.77 24.24
CA THR A 691 -24.12 -5.29 25.54
C THR A 691 -24.78 -4.18 26.35
N VAL A 692 -25.67 -4.53 27.27
CA VAL A 692 -26.27 -3.58 28.21
C VAL A 692 -26.58 -4.26 29.54
N THR A 693 -26.32 -3.54 30.63
CA THR A 693 -26.62 -3.96 32.00
C THR A 693 -27.20 -2.78 32.78
N GLY A 694 -28.10 -3.09 33.70
CA GLY A 694 -28.65 -2.16 34.68
C GLY A 694 -28.49 -2.69 36.10
N PRO A 695 -29.00 -1.98 37.10
CA PRO A 695 -29.02 -2.49 38.47
C PRO A 695 -29.92 -3.73 38.60
N ASP A 696 -29.38 -4.80 39.20
CA ASP A 696 -30.11 -6.04 39.49
C ASP A 696 -31.06 -5.92 40.71
N ILE A 697 -31.13 -4.73 41.30
CA ILE A 697 -31.99 -4.41 42.45
C ILE A 697 -33.02 -3.36 42.07
N ALA A 698 -34.18 -3.40 42.71
CA ALA A 698 -35.22 -2.40 42.49
C ALA A 698 -34.73 -1.01 42.92
N VAL A 699 -34.76 -0.04 42.00
CA VAL A 699 -34.37 1.35 42.26
C VAL A 699 -35.61 2.17 42.58
N PRO A 700 -35.64 3.00 43.63
CA PRO A 700 -36.78 3.87 43.91
C PRO A 700 -37.04 4.87 42.78
N LYS A 701 -38.31 5.09 42.40
CA LYS A 701 -38.67 6.14 41.42
C LYS A 701 -38.11 7.50 41.84
N GLY A 702 -37.67 8.30 40.87
CA GLY A 702 -37.02 9.59 41.12
C GLY A 702 -35.56 9.49 41.61
N THR A 703 -34.99 8.28 41.70
CA THR A 703 -33.55 8.07 41.97
C THR A 703 -32.83 7.72 40.69
N ALA A 704 -31.71 8.40 40.41
CA ALA A 704 -30.89 8.11 39.23
C ALA A 704 -30.28 6.70 39.31
N LEU A 705 -30.28 6.00 38.18
CA LEU A 705 -29.59 4.73 37.98
C LEU A 705 -28.64 4.81 36.79
N THR A 706 -27.57 4.02 36.82
CA THR A 706 -26.60 3.95 35.73
C THR A 706 -26.87 2.73 34.86
N ILE A 707 -27.13 2.98 33.58
CA ILE A 707 -27.14 1.98 32.51
C ILE A 707 -25.72 1.95 31.94
N LYS A 708 -25.14 0.76 31.77
CA LYS A 708 -23.78 0.59 31.25
C LYS A 708 -23.70 -0.58 30.30
N GLY A 709 -22.78 -0.52 29.34
CA GLY A 709 -22.63 -1.57 28.35
C GLY A 709 -21.40 -1.36 27.49
N THR A 710 -21.31 -2.12 26.40
CA THR A 710 -20.25 -2.04 25.41
C THR A 710 -20.81 -2.07 23.99
N VAL A 711 -20.03 -1.58 23.03
CA VAL A 711 -20.13 -1.91 21.60
C VAL A 711 -18.76 -2.36 21.12
N LEU A 712 -18.66 -3.62 20.70
CA LEU A 712 -17.40 -4.27 20.32
C LEU A 712 -17.45 -4.79 18.88
N ASP A 713 -16.31 -4.74 18.22
CA ASP A 713 -16.07 -5.29 16.89
C ASP A 713 -15.92 -6.82 16.98
N LEU A 714 -16.63 -7.55 16.12
CA LEU A 714 -16.57 -9.00 16.00
C LEU A 714 -15.86 -9.46 14.72
N SER A 715 -15.25 -8.55 13.98
CA SER A 715 -14.52 -8.85 12.75
C SER A 715 -13.42 -9.87 13.01
N PRO A 716 -13.25 -10.91 12.15
CA PRO A 716 -12.32 -12.00 12.42
C PRO A 716 -10.86 -11.60 12.63
N ALA A 717 -10.42 -10.46 12.07
CA ALA A 717 -9.06 -9.98 12.22
C ALA A 717 -8.80 -9.33 13.60
N GLN A 718 -9.84 -8.87 14.32
CA GLN A 718 -9.70 -8.17 15.60
C GLN A 718 -10.91 -8.34 16.55
N PRO A 719 -11.38 -9.58 16.80
CA PRO A 719 -12.59 -9.79 17.58
C PRO A 719 -12.42 -9.30 19.03
N GLY A 720 -13.44 -8.59 19.53
CA GLY A 720 -13.49 -8.05 20.89
C GLY A 720 -12.82 -6.69 21.08
N THR A 721 -12.32 -6.06 20.01
CA THR A 721 -11.83 -4.68 20.05
C THR A 721 -12.99 -3.68 20.07
N PRO A 722 -12.78 -2.41 20.50
CA PRO A 722 -13.87 -1.44 20.54
C PRO A 722 -14.34 -1.04 19.13
N CYS A 723 -15.64 -0.89 18.92
CA CYS A 723 -16.15 -0.18 17.74
C CYS A 723 -15.85 1.32 17.89
N VAL A 724 -15.22 1.90 16.87
CA VAL A 724 -14.89 3.34 16.81
C VAL A 724 -15.68 4.03 15.71
N SER A 725 -15.77 5.35 15.77
CA SER A 725 -16.37 6.12 14.68
C SER A 725 -15.60 5.95 13.37
N ALA A 726 -16.28 6.06 12.23
CA ALA A 726 -15.66 6.03 10.90
C ALA A 726 -14.42 6.94 10.75
N GLU A 727 -14.42 8.13 11.38
CA GLU A 727 -13.27 9.06 11.36
C GLU A 727 -12.02 8.55 12.12
N SER A 728 -12.16 7.60 13.04
CA SER A 728 -11.04 7.00 13.79
C SER A 728 -10.66 5.61 13.28
N MET A 729 -11.34 5.13 12.23
CA MET A 729 -11.20 3.76 11.75
C MET A 729 -9.79 3.51 11.21
N ALA A 730 -9.26 4.41 10.37
CA ALA A 730 -7.91 4.29 9.83
C ALA A 730 -6.87 4.22 10.96
N THR A 731 -6.85 5.19 11.86
CA THR A 731 -5.94 5.22 13.02
C THR A 731 -6.01 3.96 13.88
N GLN A 732 -7.23 3.45 14.15
CA GLN A 732 -7.40 2.24 14.94
C GLN A 732 -6.85 1.02 14.21
N MET A 733 -7.13 0.88 12.91
CA MET A 733 -6.64 -0.25 12.12
C MET A 733 -5.13 -0.19 11.93
N GLU A 734 -4.57 1.00 11.73
CA GLU A 734 -3.12 1.28 11.72
C GLU A 734 -2.43 0.85 13.01
N TYR A 735 -3.03 1.16 14.15
CA TYR A 735 -2.54 0.69 15.45
C TYR A 735 -2.62 -0.84 15.59
N LEU A 736 -3.77 -1.44 15.26
CA LEU A 736 -4.00 -2.86 15.48
C LEU A 736 -3.22 -3.76 14.51
N HIS A 737 -3.05 -3.33 13.27
CA HIS A 737 -2.58 -4.18 12.17
C HIS A 737 -1.28 -3.70 11.51
N PHE A 738 -0.92 -2.42 11.65
CA PHE A 738 0.23 -1.83 10.96
C PHE A 738 1.31 -1.30 11.92
N GLN A 739 1.21 -1.64 13.20
CA GLN A 739 2.19 -1.30 14.22
C GLN A 739 2.43 0.21 14.37
N GLN A 740 1.43 1.03 14.00
CA GLN A 740 1.45 2.48 14.19
C GLN A 740 1.05 2.87 15.62
N PRO A 741 1.39 4.07 16.10
CA PRO A 741 0.92 4.54 17.40
C PRO A 741 -0.60 4.77 17.44
N ILE A 742 -1.24 4.45 18.57
CA ILE A 742 -2.70 4.65 18.76
C ILE A 742 -3.15 6.13 18.71
N GLY A 743 -2.19 7.06 18.79
CA GLY A 743 -2.42 8.50 18.66
C GLY A 743 -2.07 9.05 17.28
N GLY A 744 -1.93 8.19 16.26
CA GLY A 744 -1.43 8.56 14.95
C GLY A 744 0.08 8.85 14.97
N LEU A 745 0.65 9.07 13.78
CA LEU A 745 2.10 9.29 13.59
C LEU A 745 2.67 10.43 14.45
N TRP A 746 1.88 11.49 14.66
CA TRP A 746 2.30 12.68 15.41
C TRP A 746 1.85 12.67 16.88
N GLY A 747 1.11 11.64 17.29
CA GLY A 747 0.62 11.48 18.67
C GLY A 747 -0.48 12.47 19.08
N ASP A 748 -1.17 13.08 18.12
CA ASP A 748 -2.21 14.09 18.32
C ASP A 748 -3.64 13.61 17.96
N GLU A 749 -3.78 12.39 17.44
CA GLU A 749 -5.07 11.79 17.14
C GLU A 749 -5.74 11.16 18.38
N ILE A 750 -7.07 11.18 18.39
CA ILE A 750 -7.89 10.66 19.49
C ILE A 750 -8.90 9.67 18.92
N ILE A 751 -8.90 8.44 19.43
CA ILE A 751 -9.85 7.41 19.04
C ILE A 751 -11.23 7.73 19.64
N LYS A 752 -12.21 7.98 18.78
CA LYS A 752 -13.60 8.29 19.18
C LYS A 752 -14.50 7.07 19.03
N GLY A 753 -15.42 6.89 19.97
CA GLY A 753 -16.37 5.78 19.96
C GLY A 753 -17.60 6.03 19.11
N VAL A 754 -18.55 5.09 19.14
CA VAL A 754 -19.79 5.11 18.36
C VAL A 754 -21.00 5.54 19.21
N PRO A 755 -22.04 6.13 18.59
CA PRO A 755 -23.26 6.50 19.29
C PRO A 755 -24.14 5.27 19.63
N VAL A 756 -24.67 5.25 20.86
CA VAL A 756 -25.62 4.25 21.35
C VAL A 756 -26.88 4.95 21.84
N THR A 757 -28.01 4.58 21.24
CA THR A 757 -29.33 5.04 21.65
C THR A 757 -29.88 4.13 22.75
N LEU A 758 -30.52 4.72 23.77
CA LEU A 758 -31.09 4.01 24.90
C LEU A 758 -32.59 4.26 24.97
N THR A 759 -33.39 3.20 25.03
CA THR A 759 -34.87 3.26 25.14
C THR A 759 -35.35 2.38 26.28
N ALA A 760 -36.27 2.88 27.11
CA ALA A 760 -36.98 2.08 28.11
C ALA A 760 -38.38 1.73 27.61
N ILE A 761 -38.74 0.44 27.64
CA ILE A 761 -40.06 -0.07 27.27
C ILE A 761 -40.75 -0.58 28.53
N GLY A 762 -41.81 0.12 28.95
CA GLY A 762 -42.63 -0.27 30.10
C GLY A 762 -43.48 -1.52 29.82
N SER A 763 -43.88 -2.22 30.88
CA SER A 763 -44.75 -3.42 30.78
C SER A 763 -46.11 -3.19 30.11
N ASP A 764 -46.54 -1.93 30.00
CA ASP A 764 -47.76 -1.50 29.30
C ASP A 764 -47.53 -1.20 27.81
N GLY A 765 -46.30 -1.38 27.31
CA GLY A 765 -45.88 -1.06 25.95
C GLY A 765 -45.52 0.41 25.72
N SER A 766 -45.48 1.24 26.76
CA SER A 766 -45.01 2.63 26.64
C SER A 766 -43.49 2.68 26.40
N CYS A 767 -43.04 3.51 25.46
CA CYS A 767 -41.62 3.72 25.17
C CYS A 767 -41.17 5.09 25.66
N VAL A 768 -40.04 5.13 26.37
CA VAL A 768 -39.36 6.35 26.81
C VAL A 768 -37.99 6.39 26.17
N ASP A 769 -37.72 7.43 25.38
CA ASP A 769 -36.37 7.73 24.89
C ASP A 769 -35.53 8.25 26.07
N ILE A 770 -34.49 7.50 26.42
CA ILE A 770 -33.57 7.84 27.51
C ILE A 770 -32.50 8.82 27.02
N GLY A 771 -32.17 8.76 25.73
CA GLY A 771 -31.15 9.58 25.09
C GLY A 771 -30.09 8.77 24.34
N THR A 772 -29.06 9.47 23.86
CA THR A 772 -27.89 8.91 23.15
C THR A 772 -26.62 9.19 23.93
N THR A 773 -25.71 8.21 23.97
CA THR A 773 -24.36 8.33 24.54
C THR A 773 -23.31 7.86 23.55
N ILE A 774 -22.05 8.28 23.70
CA ILE A 774 -20.94 7.84 22.86
C ILE A 774 -20.10 6.83 23.64
N THR A 775 -19.69 5.74 23.02
CA THR A 775 -18.77 4.79 23.65
C THR A 775 -17.37 5.40 23.83
N SER A 776 -16.57 4.85 24.73
CA SER A 776 -15.14 5.11 24.79
C SER A 776 -14.47 4.49 23.57
N GLY A 777 -13.77 5.27 22.74
CA GLY A 777 -13.06 4.73 21.57
C GLY A 777 -11.97 3.70 21.93
N TYR A 778 -11.39 3.78 23.13
CA TYR A 778 -10.33 2.86 23.58
C TYR A 778 -10.85 1.55 24.18
N TYR A 779 -12.10 1.52 24.66
CA TYR A 779 -12.63 0.39 25.43
C TYR A 779 -14.01 -0.08 24.99
N GLY A 780 -14.68 0.64 24.09
CA GLY A 780 -16.02 0.32 23.58
C GLY A 780 -17.11 0.48 24.64
N THR A 781 -16.78 0.94 25.84
CA THR A 781 -17.70 1.03 26.98
C THR A 781 -18.54 2.29 26.93
N PHE A 782 -19.78 2.22 27.40
CA PHE A 782 -20.62 3.40 27.64
C PHE A 782 -21.27 3.34 29.03
N GLY A 783 -21.63 4.52 29.53
CA GLY A 783 -22.43 4.69 30.74
C GLY A 783 -23.39 5.86 30.58
N PHE A 784 -24.62 5.71 31.09
CA PHE A 784 -25.65 6.75 31.03
C PHE A 784 -26.48 6.75 32.31
N ALA A 785 -26.70 7.94 32.88
CA ALA A 785 -27.53 8.09 34.07
C ALA A 785 -28.98 8.40 33.66
N TRP A 786 -29.92 7.57 34.11
CA TRP A 786 -31.35 7.75 33.85
C TRP A 786 -32.12 7.85 35.17
N THR A 787 -33.09 8.78 35.25
CA THR A 787 -33.97 8.92 36.41
C THR A 787 -35.40 8.57 36.01
N PRO A 788 -35.91 7.38 36.37
CA PRO A 788 -37.27 6.98 36.04
C PRO A 788 -38.32 7.79 36.82
N GLU A 789 -39.33 8.30 36.13
CA GLU A 789 -40.43 9.08 36.72
C GLU A 789 -41.61 8.21 37.19
N GLN A 790 -41.72 6.99 36.67
CA GLN A 790 -42.82 6.07 36.92
C GLN A 790 -42.32 4.74 37.50
N GLU A 791 -43.17 4.09 38.28
CA GLU A 791 -42.91 2.76 38.86
C GLU A 791 -43.19 1.68 37.82
N GLY A 792 -42.45 0.57 37.88
CA GLY A 792 -42.69 -0.57 36.99
C GLY A 792 -41.41 -1.29 36.61
N SER A 793 -41.57 -2.37 35.84
CA SER A 793 -40.47 -3.03 35.17
C SER A 793 -40.31 -2.46 33.76
N TYR A 794 -39.08 -2.07 33.43
CA TYR A 794 -38.71 -1.53 32.13
C TYR A 794 -37.70 -2.48 31.46
N GLU A 795 -37.97 -2.84 30.20
CA GLU A 795 -36.96 -3.38 29.32
C GLU A 795 -36.13 -2.21 28.78
N ILE A 796 -34.85 -2.16 29.16
CA ILE A 796 -33.89 -1.18 28.66
C ILE A 796 -33.22 -1.78 27.43
N VAL A 797 -33.40 -1.12 26.29
CA VAL A 797 -32.79 -1.49 25.02
C VAL A 797 -31.67 -0.50 24.72
N ALA A 798 -30.47 -1.02 24.46
CA ALA A 798 -29.36 -0.27 23.89
C ALA A 798 -29.20 -0.65 22.41
N SER A 799 -29.10 0.35 21.53
CA SER A 799 -29.01 0.13 20.09
C SER A 799 -27.94 1.01 19.46
N PHE A 800 -26.99 0.35 18.80
CA PHE A 800 -26.07 0.94 17.85
C PHE A 800 -26.63 0.73 16.44
N ALA A 801 -26.86 1.82 15.72
CA ALA A 801 -27.49 1.78 14.41
C ALA A 801 -26.60 1.20 13.29
N GLY A 802 -25.30 1.01 13.55
CA GLY A 802 -24.30 0.78 12.53
C GLY A 802 -23.85 2.09 11.87
N ASP A 803 -22.80 2.00 11.08
CA ASP A 803 -22.26 3.08 10.24
C ASP A 803 -21.63 2.47 8.97
N GLU A 804 -20.73 3.18 8.29
CA GLU A 804 -20.03 2.65 7.11
C GLU A 804 -19.06 1.51 7.45
N SER A 805 -18.54 1.48 8.68
CA SER A 805 -17.57 0.49 9.13
C SER A 805 -18.24 -0.72 9.78
N TYR A 806 -19.39 -0.55 10.43
CA TYR A 806 -20.04 -1.62 11.20
C TYR A 806 -21.52 -1.81 10.88
N GLY A 807 -21.97 -3.07 10.99
CA GLY A 807 -23.39 -3.41 11.03
C GLY A 807 -24.07 -2.90 12.31
N SER A 808 -25.40 -2.83 12.31
CA SER A 808 -26.18 -2.48 13.51
C SER A 808 -26.16 -3.60 14.54
N SER A 809 -26.17 -3.25 15.83
CA SER A 809 -26.34 -4.21 16.92
C SER A 809 -27.17 -3.64 18.07
N GLY A 810 -27.76 -4.52 18.86
CA GLY A 810 -28.52 -4.11 20.04
C GLY A 810 -28.61 -5.21 21.08
N ALA A 811 -28.84 -4.80 22.32
CA ALA A 811 -29.10 -5.70 23.43
C ALA A 811 -30.14 -5.09 24.37
N SER A 812 -30.78 -5.94 25.16
CA SER A 812 -31.70 -5.50 26.20
C SER A 812 -31.40 -6.11 27.56
N THR A 813 -31.84 -5.40 28.59
CA THR A 813 -31.80 -5.83 30.00
C THR A 813 -33.05 -5.33 30.71
N PHE A 814 -33.35 -5.82 31.91
CA PHE A 814 -34.52 -5.38 32.68
C PHE A 814 -34.10 -4.59 33.91
N VAL A 815 -34.80 -3.49 34.16
CA VAL A 815 -34.66 -2.69 35.38
C VAL A 815 -36.01 -2.61 36.07
N THR A 816 -36.03 -2.78 37.39
CA THR A 816 -37.24 -2.63 38.20
C THR A 816 -37.21 -1.32 38.97
N VAL A 817 -38.26 -0.52 38.82
CA VAL A 817 -38.44 0.75 39.52
C VAL A 817 -39.51 0.59 40.58
N GLY A 818 -39.08 0.67 41.84
CA GLY A 818 -39.94 0.59 43.02
C GLY A 818 -40.51 1.95 43.44
N PRO A 819 -41.34 1.98 44.49
CA PRO A 819 -41.88 3.22 45.03
C PRO A 819 -40.77 4.17 45.50
N ALA A 820 -41.07 5.48 45.50
CA ALA A 820 -40.12 6.50 45.93
C ALA A 820 -39.61 6.19 47.35
N ALA A 821 -38.32 6.47 47.59
CA ALA A 821 -37.75 6.29 48.92
C ALA A 821 -38.56 7.11 49.94
N ALA A 822 -39.08 6.46 50.98
CA ALA A 822 -39.78 7.14 52.05
C ALA A 822 -38.82 8.16 52.67
N ALA A 823 -39.25 9.42 52.83
CA ALA A 823 -38.48 10.43 53.54
C ALA A 823 -38.12 9.86 54.92
N GLY A 824 -36.83 9.64 55.16
CA GLY A 824 -36.35 9.07 56.41
C GLY A 824 -36.92 9.86 57.58
N GLY A 825 -37.63 9.17 58.48
CA GLY A 825 -38.04 9.77 59.75
C GLY A 825 -36.82 10.29 60.51
N THR A 826 -37.01 11.37 61.27
CA THR A 826 -36.02 11.96 62.18
C THR A 826 -35.23 10.87 62.88
N ILE A 827 -33.91 10.85 62.67
CA ILE A 827 -32.98 9.98 63.39
C ILE A 827 -33.07 10.36 64.87
N GLU A 828 -33.68 9.51 65.71
CA GLU A 828 -33.50 9.62 67.15
C GLU A 828 -32.04 9.29 67.47
N PRO A 829 -31.33 10.11 68.25
CA PRO A 829 -29.94 9.84 68.60
C PRO A 829 -29.83 8.55 69.40
N GLU A 830 -29.06 7.58 68.89
CA GLU A 830 -28.70 6.39 69.65
C GLU A 830 -27.99 6.77 70.95
N SER A 831 -28.45 6.19 72.07
CA SER A 831 -27.83 6.32 73.38
C SER A 831 -26.44 5.67 73.35
N LEU A 832 -25.39 6.49 73.49
CA LEU A 832 -23.96 6.12 73.43
C LEU A 832 -23.46 5.18 74.56
N ILE A 833 -24.33 4.63 75.40
CA ILE A 833 -23.91 3.81 76.55
C ILE A 833 -24.93 2.66 76.74
N SER A 834 -24.51 1.42 76.54
CA SER A 834 -25.36 0.27 76.91
C SER A 834 -25.61 0.29 78.41
N THR A 835 -26.79 -0.13 78.86
CA THR A 835 -27.14 -0.21 80.29
C THR A 835 -26.12 -1.06 81.07
N GLU A 836 -25.49 -2.03 80.42
CA GLU A 836 -24.42 -2.86 80.97
C GLU A 836 -23.10 -2.08 81.19
N LEU A 837 -22.74 -1.17 80.27
CA LEU A 837 -21.57 -0.30 80.42
C LEU A 837 -21.81 0.77 81.51
N ALA A 838 -23.05 1.27 81.65
CA ALA A 838 -23.43 2.19 82.72
C ALA A 838 -23.39 1.54 84.11
N ILE A 839 -23.82 0.28 84.23
CA ILE A 839 -23.72 -0.51 85.48
C ILE A 839 -22.26 -0.83 85.81
N ALA A 840 -21.44 -1.19 84.82
CA ALA A 840 -20.01 -1.44 85.02
C ALA A 840 -19.24 -0.19 85.48
N LEU A 841 -19.52 0.97 84.86
CA LEU A 841 -18.91 2.25 85.25
C LEU A 841 -19.37 2.71 86.64
N ALA A 842 -20.62 2.46 87.04
CA ALA A 842 -21.12 2.75 88.37
C ALA A 842 -20.45 1.89 89.47
N VAL A 843 -20.22 0.59 89.19
CA VAL A 843 -19.54 -0.32 90.13
C VAL A 843 -18.07 0.06 90.30
N VAL A 844 -17.38 0.46 89.21
CA VAL A 844 -15.99 0.94 89.26
C VAL A 844 -15.91 2.26 90.04
N ALA A 845 -16.84 3.20 89.84
CA ALA A 845 -16.86 4.46 90.57
C ALA A 845 -17.06 4.26 92.09
N VAL A 846 -17.93 3.33 92.51
CA VAL A 846 -18.14 3.00 93.92
C VAL A 846 -16.91 2.32 94.53
N ALA A 847 -16.25 1.41 93.80
CA ALA A 847 -15.01 0.78 94.25
C ALA A 847 -13.87 1.80 94.44
N VAL A 848 -13.76 2.78 93.54
CA VAL A 848 -12.76 3.86 93.64
C VAL A 848 -13.08 4.80 94.82
N ILE A 849 -14.34 5.14 95.07
CA ILE A 849 -14.75 5.96 96.22
C ILE A 849 -14.46 5.24 97.55
N VAL A 850 -14.66 3.92 97.63
CA VAL A 850 -14.34 3.13 98.84
C VAL A 850 -12.83 3.05 99.06
N VAL A 851 -12.03 2.87 98.00
CA VAL A 851 -10.56 2.84 98.08
C VAL A 851 -9.98 4.22 98.44
N VAL A 852 -10.47 5.29 97.83
CA VAL A 852 -10.06 6.67 98.15
C VAL A 852 -10.52 7.06 99.56
N GLY A 853 -11.72 6.67 99.98
CA GLY A 853 -12.21 6.86 101.35
C GLY A 853 -11.37 6.12 102.39
N PHE A 854 -10.96 4.88 102.10
CA PHE A 854 -10.08 4.09 102.96
C PHE A 854 -8.66 4.66 103.03
N LEU A 855 -8.13 5.18 101.92
CA LEU A 855 -6.81 5.82 101.86
C LEU A 855 -6.77 7.21 102.52
N VAL A 856 -7.87 7.96 102.50
CA VAL A 856 -8.00 9.24 103.20
C VAL A 856 -8.17 9.04 104.72
N LEU A 857 -8.86 7.99 105.15
CA LEU A 857 -8.97 7.63 106.58
C LEU A 857 -7.64 7.10 107.16
N LYS A 858 -6.77 6.47 106.36
CA LYS A 858 -5.44 6.00 106.81
C LYS A 858 -4.39 7.11 106.94
N LYS A 859 -4.67 8.34 106.49
CA LYS A 859 -3.74 9.48 106.58
C LYS A 859 -4.06 10.48 107.70
N ARG A 860 -4.98 10.13 108.60
CA ARG A 860 -5.38 10.93 109.78
C ARG A 860 -5.39 10.13 111.10
N GLN A 861 -4.49 9.15 111.21
CA GLN A 861 -4.00 8.59 112.48
C GLN A 861 -2.49 8.48 112.46
#